data_AF-A0A4S4EX34-F1
#
_entry.id   AF-A0A4S4EX34-F1
#
_cell.length_a   1.000
_cell.length_b   1.000
_cell.length_c   1.000
_cell.angle_alpha   90.00
_cell.angle_beta   90.00
_cell.angle_gamma   90.00
#
_symmetry.space_group_name_H-M   'P 1'
#
loop_
_entity.id
_entity.type
_entity.pdbx_description
1 polymer ?
#
loop_
_entity_poly.entity_id
_entity_poly.type
_entity_poly.pdbx_seq_one_letter_code
_entity_poly.pdbx_strand_id
1 'polypeptide(L)'
;MVESEPLKPKPRPIVRIGIFLISHSLLVSVVCCTAGVLALLLLPVLAKNTYISENALVPAKLDFCEAMDWQSNPTFPNPLASLNHPSLVQAHNSRANWASGKFSDLGISGLIAQHMVDLGAEVCYHKFHPQLNKFHPLHFFSGPDSGIIQENCSCSSYGINTVGIIRAPRGDGKEAIVLVTPYNSVNVSLGEALSLGIASSVFSLLTRVTWLAKDIIWLAADSQHGEYASVAAWLRDYHTPLFGGLEKLNAETCHESIMLYELKKSLVTGAEVSDVFRRAGTMAAALVIKVANGNEEVEKDTLSIYAEASNGQMPNLDLINVVNYLAVHGQGLRVKVEKFLSLLDSKWLRVLGETFESLGKVARSLNPQWKFGMPVADYIEGTATLASSLYHQALGVPTGPHGAFRDYQVDAITLEIAPIVSSNKGRQNEFLLRGGRLVEGVLRSVNNLLEKFHQSFFLYLLTSPSKFVSVGVYMIAFALLVAPLPLAAASLYTDANKVDSSSEKDTLTSSSASVNVPAITFKSWNWLHAAKTVFIVHIWSVIITLLPYFIGQIPNCTPTNSLLIWVLLSVFCLLALRMTLGSSFSIISVSQLQKKEWALLKSVTISATFVSLCLMSVINFATAEIGALLIVPMCLMATPLRFELKARSLRSITRAACNLVLAFIGFPPNAYVISKGLFEGFGSVNVGDFWNWLDSLRAWNSATYLYVCMVHIPCWVLYLSIVFSFVTEDFDSDQFNSRFQHSDCELQLESLGLSGTRYGDYGLDWVWRNCKKLKKLQLRSCEVIGDDLDFVKCLQGIREVGLRPCRTIIDEVLLKLAENCTSLKSVLVYDGGSREGLLQFINQTRCSLLKFDFRLPFGLENSHLLAMAENFRGLSSFRLQSCCLVTGEGLKTIGIAMSAGLEELGLINCDVVNIEPGLLTTLGQNLRHLRKLDLSYNEICKHLEIVDIMHCCGIEAEAVEVFLLNCRQLRQVQVKESKLSDVARSWASK
;
A
#
# COMPACT_ATOMS: atom_id res chain seq x y z
N MET A 1 48.60 17.11 40.63
CA MET A 1 48.37 17.46 39.22
C MET A 1 46.96 17.05 38.88
N VAL A 2 46.09 18.03 38.58
CA VAL A 2 44.72 17.78 38.13
C VAL A 2 44.80 17.50 36.63
N GLU A 3 44.50 16.27 36.23
CA GLU A 3 44.37 15.90 34.81
C GLU A 3 43.12 16.60 34.24
N SER A 4 43.34 17.45 33.25
CA SER A 4 42.31 18.14 32.50
C SER A 4 41.59 17.17 31.56
N GLU A 5 40.27 17.00 31.72
CA GLU A 5 39.42 16.28 30.77
C GLU A 5 39.59 16.83 29.33
N PRO A 6 39.63 15.96 28.30
CA PRO A 6 39.72 16.40 26.93
C PRO A 6 38.45 17.14 26.50
N LEU A 7 38.61 18.40 26.08
CA LEU A 7 37.56 19.27 25.51
C LEU A 7 36.86 18.56 24.32
N LYS A 8 35.61 18.13 24.52
CA LYS A 8 34.75 17.65 23.42
C LYS A 8 34.61 18.76 22.36
N PRO A 9 34.80 18.47 21.07
CA PRO A 9 34.70 19.47 20.01
C PRO A 9 33.31 20.10 20.01
N LYS A 10 33.25 21.44 20.02
CA LYS A 10 31.97 22.18 19.97
C LYS A 10 31.23 21.81 18.67
N PRO A 11 29.96 21.35 18.74
CA PRO A 11 29.21 20.97 17.54
C PRO A 11 29.05 22.18 16.62
N ARG A 12 29.15 21.94 15.31
CA ARG A 12 28.99 22.96 14.25
C ARG A 12 27.65 23.71 14.45
N PRO A 13 27.56 25.01 14.09
CA PRO A 13 26.35 25.81 14.28
C PRO A 13 25.07 25.15 13.75
N ILE A 14 25.15 24.51 12.57
CA ILE A 14 24.01 23.82 11.95
C ILE A 14 23.52 22.62 12.76
N VAL A 15 24.42 21.90 13.42
CA VAL A 15 24.10 20.76 14.28
C VAL A 15 23.45 21.25 15.57
N ARG A 16 23.88 22.40 16.11
CA ARG A 16 23.23 23.02 17.28
C ARG A 16 21.79 23.44 16.98
N ILE A 17 21.56 24.05 15.82
CA ILE A 17 20.21 24.42 15.36
C ILE A 17 19.36 23.17 15.19
N GLY A 18 19.89 22.12 14.56
CA GLY A 18 19.20 20.84 14.41
C GLY A 18 18.79 20.23 15.75
N ILE A 19 19.72 20.15 16.72
CA ILE A 19 19.43 19.64 18.07
C ILE A 19 18.37 20.50 18.76
N PHE A 20 18.46 21.83 18.63
CA PHE A 20 17.48 22.76 19.19
C PHE A 20 16.08 22.52 18.62
N LEU A 21 15.96 22.39 17.29
CA LEU A 21 14.69 22.12 16.61
C LEU A 21 14.11 20.75 17.01
N ILE A 22 14.94 19.72 17.10
CA ILE A 22 14.52 18.38 17.54
C ILE A 22 13.99 18.43 18.99
N SER A 23 14.68 19.14 19.88
CA SER A 23 14.24 19.27 21.28
C SER A 23 12.92 20.04 21.47
N HIS A 24 12.54 20.87 20.50
CA HIS A 24 11.29 21.63 20.48
C HIS A 24 10.33 21.13 19.39
N SER A 25 10.42 19.85 19.01
CA SER A 25 9.71 19.27 17.86
C SER A 25 8.19 19.49 17.90
N LEU A 26 7.56 19.47 19.09
CA LEU A 26 6.12 19.74 19.23
C LEU A 26 5.76 21.19 18.86
N LEU A 27 6.52 22.17 19.39
CA LEU A 27 6.28 23.59 19.10
C LEU A 27 6.50 23.87 17.62
N VAL A 28 7.60 23.35 17.06
CA VAL A 28 7.91 23.49 15.64
C VAL A 28 6.83 22.84 14.78
N SER A 29 6.34 21.66 15.17
CA SER A 29 5.23 20.99 14.47
C SER A 29 3.98 21.86 14.41
N VAL A 30 3.55 22.44 15.54
CA VAL A 30 2.36 23.30 15.59
C VAL A 30 2.56 24.55 14.73
N VAL A 31 3.71 25.21 14.85
CA VAL A 31 4.01 26.43 14.08
C VAL A 31 4.05 26.14 12.58
N CYS A 32 4.74 25.09 12.16
CA CYS A 32 4.86 24.75 10.75
C CYS A 32 3.54 24.26 10.14
N CYS A 33 2.76 23.40 10.84
CA CYS A 33 1.46 22.97 10.33
C CYS A 33 0.47 24.13 10.22
N THR A 34 0.41 25.01 11.23
CA THR A 34 -0.45 26.20 11.18
C THR A 34 -0.01 27.17 10.09
N ALA A 35 1.30 27.41 9.95
CA ALA A 35 1.85 28.23 8.87
C ALA A 35 1.60 27.61 7.49
N GLY A 36 1.66 26.29 7.35
CA GLY A 36 1.37 25.59 6.09
C GLY A 36 -0.09 25.75 5.66
N VAL A 37 -1.04 25.51 6.56
CA VAL A 37 -2.47 25.73 6.28
C VAL A 37 -2.75 27.21 5.97
N LEU A 38 -2.17 28.14 6.74
CA LEU A 38 -2.31 29.58 6.48
C LEU A 38 -1.70 29.98 5.14
N ALA A 39 -0.54 29.42 4.77
CA ALA A 39 0.11 29.67 3.49
C ALA A 39 -0.76 29.19 2.32
N LEU A 40 -1.40 28.03 2.44
CA LEU A 40 -2.36 27.52 1.45
C LEU A 40 -3.56 28.47 1.29
N LEU A 41 -4.11 28.96 2.40
CA LEU A 41 -5.24 29.90 2.40
C LEU A 41 -4.87 31.30 1.88
N LEU A 42 -3.58 31.66 1.92
CA LEU A 42 -3.05 32.92 1.38
C LEU A 42 -2.78 32.87 -0.13
N LEU A 43 -2.77 31.70 -0.76
CA LEU A 43 -2.43 31.58 -2.19
C LEU A 43 -3.27 32.46 -3.13
N PRO A 44 -4.61 32.63 -2.94
CA PRO A 44 -5.39 33.54 -3.77
C PRO A 44 -4.93 35.00 -3.69
N VAL A 45 -4.43 35.42 -2.52
CA VAL A 45 -3.88 36.77 -2.30
C VAL A 45 -2.51 36.92 -2.97
N LEU A 46 -1.71 35.85 -2.98
CA LEU A 46 -0.37 35.80 -3.58
C LEU A 46 -0.38 35.52 -5.09
N ALA A 47 -1.54 35.29 -5.68
CA ALA A 47 -1.69 34.99 -7.09
C ALA A 47 -1.23 36.16 -7.96
N LYS A 48 -0.47 35.86 -9.00
CA LYS A 48 0.02 36.83 -9.98
C LYS A 48 -0.98 36.95 -11.12
N ASN A 49 -1.08 38.14 -11.69
CA ASN A 49 -1.80 38.31 -12.95
C ASN A 49 -1.09 37.51 -14.04
N THR A 50 -1.88 36.91 -14.92
CA THR A 50 -1.36 36.28 -16.13
C THR A 50 -0.77 37.33 -17.05
N TYR A 51 0.24 36.93 -17.82
CA TYR A 51 0.89 37.76 -18.82
C TYR A 51 1.07 36.94 -20.08
N ILE A 52 1.18 37.61 -21.22
CA ILE A 52 1.47 36.97 -22.49
C ILE A 52 2.96 37.14 -22.73
N SER A 53 3.68 36.03 -22.91
CA SER A 53 5.10 36.07 -23.29
C SER A 53 5.32 36.86 -24.58
N GLU A 54 6.47 37.53 -24.70
CA GLU A 54 6.89 38.23 -25.93
C GLU A 54 6.89 37.30 -27.15
N ASN A 55 7.14 36.00 -26.94
CA ASN A 55 7.13 34.99 -27.99
C ASN A 55 5.71 34.68 -28.49
N ALA A 56 4.69 34.86 -27.65
CA ALA A 56 3.29 34.72 -28.04
C ALA A 56 2.81 36.03 -28.69
N LEU A 57 3.27 36.28 -29.92
CA LEU A 57 2.84 37.40 -30.76
C LEU A 57 1.32 37.34 -30.96
N VAL A 58 0.57 38.10 -30.15
CA VAL A 58 -0.85 38.35 -30.39
C VAL A 58 -0.93 39.26 -31.60
N PRO A 59 -1.54 38.85 -32.72
CA PRO A 59 -1.70 39.73 -33.85
C PRO A 59 -2.45 40.99 -33.40
N ALA A 60 -1.88 42.17 -33.67
CA ALA A 60 -2.64 43.41 -33.60
C ALA A 60 -3.91 43.25 -34.45
N LYS A 61 -5.06 43.67 -33.91
CA LYS A 61 -6.39 43.69 -34.56
C LYS A 61 -6.25 44.05 -36.05
N LEU A 62 -6.25 43.04 -36.90
CA LEU A 62 -6.40 43.17 -38.34
C LEU A 62 -7.68 42.39 -38.65
N ASP A 63 -8.78 43.13 -38.72
CA ASP A 63 -10.14 42.66 -38.99
C ASP A 63 -10.24 42.12 -40.42
N PHE A 64 -9.63 40.96 -40.71
CA PHE A 64 -9.74 40.30 -42.03
C PHE A 64 -11.04 39.50 -42.19
N CYS A 65 -11.71 39.14 -41.10
CA CYS A 65 -13.01 38.46 -41.16
C CYS A 65 -14.15 39.33 -41.72
N GLU A 66 -13.92 40.61 -42.04
CA GLU A 66 -14.88 41.42 -42.81
C GLU A 66 -14.85 41.12 -44.33
N ALA A 67 -13.81 40.46 -44.85
CA ALA A 67 -13.66 40.25 -46.30
C ALA A 67 -14.31 38.96 -46.84
N MET A 68 -14.93 38.15 -45.99
CA MET A 68 -15.64 36.94 -46.41
C MET A 68 -17.14 37.22 -46.34
N ASP A 69 -17.80 37.28 -47.50
CA ASP A 69 -19.25 37.31 -47.62
C ASP A 69 -19.86 36.08 -46.94
N TRP A 70 -20.24 36.21 -45.66
CA TRP A 70 -21.08 35.23 -44.96
C TRP A 70 -22.45 35.03 -45.65
N GLN A 71 -22.78 35.87 -46.64
CA GLN A 71 -23.99 35.80 -47.46
C GLN A 71 -23.83 34.98 -48.76
N SER A 72 -22.62 34.73 -49.27
CA SER A 72 -22.43 34.20 -50.63
C SER A 72 -22.25 32.67 -50.73
N ASN A 73 -22.20 31.95 -49.60
CA ASN A 73 -22.22 30.48 -49.60
C ASN A 73 -23.31 29.93 -48.67
N PRO A 74 -24.58 29.83 -49.13
CA PRO A 74 -25.73 29.43 -48.31
C PRO A 74 -25.74 27.94 -47.92
N THR A 75 -24.76 27.17 -48.35
CA THR A 75 -24.85 25.72 -48.51
C THR A 75 -24.27 24.89 -47.36
N PHE A 76 -23.60 25.47 -46.35
CA PHE A 76 -23.05 24.66 -45.24
C PHE A 76 -23.50 25.03 -43.81
N PRO A 77 -23.88 26.28 -43.46
CA PRO A 77 -24.58 26.50 -42.19
C PRO A 77 -25.97 25.84 -42.21
N ASN A 78 -26.61 25.78 -43.39
CA ASN A 78 -27.98 25.30 -43.52
C ASN A 78 -28.14 23.77 -43.46
N PRO A 79 -27.33 22.89 -44.07
CA PRO A 79 -27.57 21.44 -43.99
C PRO A 79 -27.38 20.90 -42.57
N LEU A 80 -26.28 21.26 -41.89
CA LEU A 80 -25.98 20.77 -40.53
C LEU A 80 -26.87 21.42 -39.46
N ALA A 81 -27.31 22.68 -39.62
CA ALA A 81 -28.31 23.28 -38.74
C ALA A 81 -29.76 22.83 -39.07
N SER A 82 -30.04 22.40 -40.31
CA SER A 82 -31.35 21.83 -40.70
C SER A 82 -31.57 20.39 -40.23
N LEU A 83 -30.54 19.72 -39.72
CA LEU A 83 -30.66 18.41 -39.06
C LEU A 83 -31.56 18.44 -37.82
N ASN A 84 -31.85 19.64 -37.26
CA ASN A 84 -32.72 19.83 -36.10
C ASN A 84 -34.18 20.19 -36.44
N HIS A 85 -34.64 20.06 -37.69
CA HIS A 85 -36.07 20.24 -37.97
C HIS A 85 -36.86 18.97 -37.59
N PRO A 86 -37.97 19.06 -36.84
CA PRO A 86 -38.83 17.92 -36.46
C PRO A 86 -39.42 17.12 -37.63
N SER A 87 -39.22 17.56 -38.87
CA SER A 87 -39.70 16.88 -40.09
C SER A 87 -38.91 15.61 -40.44
N LEU A 88 -37.78 15.31 -39.80
CA LEU A 88 -37.08 14.02 -39.97
C LEU A 88 -37.54 12.92 -38.99
N VAL A 89 -38.23 13.28 -37.89
CA VAL A 89 -38.94 12.29 -37.07
C VAL A 89 -40.18 11.76 -37.82
N GLN A 90 -40.70 12.50 -38.80
CA GLN A 90 -41.72 12.00 -39.73
C GLN A 90 -41.14 11.23 -40.93
N ALA A 91 -39.84 11.40 -41.22
CA ALA A 91 -39.14 10.66 -42.28
C ALA A 91 -38.75 9.24 -41.87
N HIS A 92 -39.05 8.82 -40.63
CA HIS A 92 -39.01 7.41 -40.27
C HIS A 92 -40.15 6.59 -40.89
N ASN A 93 -41.20 7.24 -41.39
CA ASN A 93 -42.34 6.58 -42.06
C ASN A 93 -42.25 6.56 -43.60
N SER A 94 -41.24 7.17 -44.21
CA SER A 94 -41.09 7.19 -45.68
C SER A 94 -39.80 6.49 -46.12
N ARG A 95 -39.70 5.19 -45.85
CA ARG A 95 -38.65 4.30 -46.38
C ARG A 95 -38.78 4.04 -47.90
N ALA A 96 -39.69 4.72 -48.60
CA ALA A 96 -40.10 4.35 -49.97
C ALA A 96 -39.60 5.27 -51.10
N ASN A 97 -39.20 6.53 -50.85
CA ASN A 97 -38.95 7.48 -51.96
C ASN A 97 -37.54 8.06 -52.05
N TRP A 98 -36.57 7.61 -51.24
CA TRP A 98 -35.16 7.99 -51.37
C TRP A 98 -34.32 6.82 -51.94
N ALA A 99 -34.97 6.00 -52.77
CA ALA A 99 -34.36 4.92 -53.54
C ALA A 99 -33.73 5.43 -54.86
N SER A 100 -32.99 6.54 -54.81
CA SER A 100 -31.97 6.86 -55.80
C SER A 100 -30.63 6.85 -55.08
N GLY A 101 -30.02 5.65 -55.04
CA GLY A 101 -28.86 5.32 -54.22
C GLY A 101 -27.65 6.22 -54.46
N LYS A 102 -26.92 6.52 -53.37
CA LYS A 102 -25.49 6.88 -53.33
C LYS A 102 -24.96 7.33 -51.96
N PHE A 103 -25.81 7.61 -50.97
CA PHE A 103 -25.38 8.22 -49.69
C PHE A 103 -25.87 7.52 -48.40
N SER A 104 -26.55 6.37 -48.49
CA SER A 104 -27.18 5.75 -47.32
C SER A 104 -26.20 5.11 -46.33
N ASP A 105 -24.96 4.80 -46.72
CA ASP A 105 -24.13 3.85 -45.96
C ASP A 105 -22.96 4.49 -45.18
N LEU A 106 -22.68 5.79 -45.33
CA LEU A 106 -21.53 6.47 -44.68
C LEU A 106 -21.87 7.56 -43.63
N GLY A 107 -23.15 7.87 -43.42
CA GLY A 107 -23.57 8.81 -42.37
C GLY A 107 -22.96 10.22 -42.44
N ILE A 108 -22.86 10.90 -41.29
CA ILE A 108 -22.38 12.29 -41.14
C ILE A 108 -20.88 12.43 -41.45
N SER A 109 -20.07 11.42 -41.16
CA SER A 109 -18.62 11.42 -41.44
C SER A 109 -18.33 11.59 -42.93
N GLY A 110 -19.13 10.96 -43.80
CA GLY A 110 -19.03 11.13 -45.25
C GLY A 110 -19.31 12.55 -45.73
N LEU A 111 -20.27 13.24 -45.11
CA LEU A 111 -20.57 14.65 -45.44
C LEU A 111 -19.43 15.58 -45.04
N ILE A 112 -18.82 15.36 -43.88
CA ILE A 112 -17.66 16.12 -43.40
C ILE A 112 -16.45 15.90 -44.32
N ALA A 113 -16.20 14.64 -44.70
CA ALA A 113 -15.10 14.29 -45.59
C ALA A 113 -15.24 14.94 -46.97
N GLN A 114 -16.43 14.87 -47.57
CA GLN A 114 -16.71 15.50 -48.86
C GLN A 114 -16.45 17.01 -48.79
N HIS A 115 -16.90 17.67 -47.72
CA HIS A 115 -16.65 19.09 -47.51
C HIS A 115 -15.15 19.42 -47.46
N MET A 116 -14.36 18.64 -46.71
CA MET A 116 -12.91 18.83 -46.65
C MET A 116 -12.24 18.64 -48.02
N VAL A 117 -12.70 17.66 -48.82
CA VAL A 117 -12.22 17.43 -50.20
C VAL A 117 -12.57 18.60 -51.11
N ASP A 118 -13.81 19.10 -51.05
CA ASP A 118 -14.27 20.23 -51.84
C ASP A 118 -13.47 21.52 -51.54
N LEU A 119 -12.94 21.64 -50.31
CA LEU A 119 -12.03 22.71 -49.91
C LEU A 119 -10.56 22.49 -50.35
N GLY A 120 -10.25 21.36 -50.97
CA GLY A 120 -8.90 21.01 -51.46
C GLY A 120 -7.97 20.44 -50.38
N ALA A 121 -8.49 19.98 -49.24
CA ALA A 121 -7.68 19.35 -48.20
C ALA A 121 -7.37 17.88 -48.51
N GLU A 122 -6.28 17.36 -47.94
CA GLU A 122 -6.01 15.92 -47.94
C GLU A 122 -6.91 15.24 -46.88
N VAL A 123 -7.75 14.28 -47.28
CA VAL A 123 -8.72 13.65 -46.38
C VAL A 123 -8.42 12.17 -46.17
N CYS A 124 -8.52 11.71 -44.93
CA CYS A 124 -8.50 10.29 -44.58
C CYS A 124 -9.52 9.93 -43.50
N TYR A 125 -10.03 8.71 -43.57
CA TYR A 125 -10.79 8.10 -42.48
C TYR A 125 -9.87 7.36 -41.54
N HIS A 126 -10.12 7.50 -40.24
CA HIS A 126 -9.44 6.74 -39.20
C HIS A 126 -10.47 5.90 -38.45
N LYS A 127 -10.45 4.59 -38.71
CA LYS A 127 -11.29 3.61 -38.03
C LYS A 127 -10.62 3.19 -36.74
N PHE A 128 -11.34 3.23 -35.64
CA PHE A 128 -10.83 2.79 -34.35
C PHE A 128 -11.85 1.94 -33.61
N HIS A 129 -11.35 1.01 -32.82
CA HIS A 129 -12.17 0.22 -31.92
C HIS A 129 -12.23 0.89 -30.54
N PRO A 130 -13.39 0.86 -29.85
CA PRO A 130 -13.47 1.28 -28.47
C PRO A 130 -12.50 0.43 -27.65
N GLN A 131 -11.46 1.06 -27.09
CA GLN A 131 -10.61 0.36 -26.14
C GLN A 131 -11.40 0.21 -24.83
N LEU A 132 -11.67 -1.03 -24.43
CA LEU A 132 -12.04 -1.31 -23.05
C LEU A 132 -10.82 -0.95 -22.20
N ASN A 133 -10.93 0.11 -21.38
CA ASN A 133 -9.92 0.50 -20.40
C ASN A 133 -9.67 -0.63 -19.38
N LYS A 134 -8.97 -1.67 -19.79
CA LYS A 134 -8.49 -2.75 -18.92
C LYS A 134 -7.12 -2.34 -18.44
N PHE A 135 -7.09 -1.53 -17.39
CA PHE A 135 -5.87 -1.23 -16.65
C PHE A 135 -5.13 -2.53 -16.33
N HIS A 136 -3.87 -2.66 -16.76
CA HIS A 136 -2.98 -3.73 -16.30
C HIS A 136 -2.02 -3.16 -15.24
N PRO A 137 -1.94 -3.74 -14.02
CA PRO A 137 -1.18 -3.14 -12.92
C PRO A 137 0.32 -2.93 -13.18
N LEU A 138 0.92 -3.76 -14.05
CA LEU A 138 2.32 -3.61 -14.45
C LEU A 138 2.53 -2.52 -15.53
N HIS A 139 1.46 -2.01 -16.11
CA HIS A 139 1.49 -1.00 -17.18
C HIS A 139 1.41 0.44 -16.64
N PHE A 140 1.27 0.63 -15.32
CA PHE A 140 1.35 1.95 -14.70
C PHE A 140 2.72 2.63 -14.92
N PHE A 141 3.79 1.82 -15.04
CA PHE A 141 5.16 2.29 -15.29
C PHE A 141 5.61 2.10 -16.73
N SER A 142 4.76 1.53 -17.58
CA SER A 142 5.04 1.31 -19.00
C SER A 142 4.41 2.46 -19.79
N GLY A 143 5.15 2.99 -20.76
CA GLY A 143 4.62 3.99 -21.69
C GLY A 143 3.38 3.50 -22.44
N PRO A 144 2.67 4.37 -23.17
CA PRO A 144 1.45 4.01 -23.87
C PRO A 144 1.75 3.04 -25.02
N ASP A 145 1.75 1.72 -24.76
CA ASP A 145 1.92 0.71 -25.81
C ASP A 145 0.71 -0.22 -25.97
N SER A 146 0.52 -0.59 -27.23
CA SER A 146 -0.56 -1.35 -27.87
C SER A 146 -1.41 -2.20 -26.95
N GLY A 147 -2.60 -1.70 -26.59
CA GLY A 147 -3.65 -2.54 -26.04
C GLY A 147 -3.85 -3.78 -26.91
N ILE A 148 -3.79 -4.96 -26.29
CA ILE A 148 -4.11 -6.24 -26.93
C ILE A 148 -5.56 -6.13 -27.43
N ILE A 149 -5.73 -6.01 -28.75
CA ILE A 149 -7.02 -6.04 -29.41
C ILE A 149 -7.62 -7.42 -29.11
N GLN A 150 -8.75 -7.43 -28.41
CA GLN A 150 -9.47 -8.67 -28.13
C GLN A 150 -10.04 -9.20 -29.46
N GLU A 151 -9.61 -10.38 -29.90
CA GLU A 151 -9.83 -11.01 -31.22
C GLU A 151 -11.31 -11.29 -31.62
N ASN A 152 -12.30 -10.81 -30.86
CA ASN A 152 -13.73 -11.04 -31.12
C ASN A 152 -14.52 -9.73 -31.18
N CYS A 153 -14.20 -8.84 -32.12
CA CYS A 153 -15.01 -7.63 -32.39
C CYS A 153 -15.85 -7.82 -33.66
N SER A 154 -17.17 -7.63 -33.56
CA SER A 154 -18.07 -7.62 -34.71
C SER A 154 -17.92 -6.31 -35.50
N CYS A 155 -18.04 -6.37 -36.83
CA CYS A 155 -17.86 -5.22 -37.73
C CYS A 155 -18.84 -4.04 -37.48
N SER A 156 -19.86 -4.18 -36.63
CA SER A 156 -20.79 -3.12 -36.24
C SER A 156 -20.34 -2.24 -35.06
N SER A 157 -19.09 -2.38 -34.59
CA SER A 157 -18.62 -1.82 -33.30
C SER A 157 -17.47 -0.81 -33.37
N TYR A 158 -17.08 -0.32 -34.56
CA TYR A 158 -15.98 0.64 -34.72
C TYR A 158 -16.48 2.08 -34.90
N GLY A 159 -15.71 3.06 -34.38
CA GLY A 159 -15.91 4.49 -34.63
C GLY A 159 -15.09 4.98 -35.81
N ILE A 160 -15.55 6.07 -36.46
CA ILE A 160 -14.90 6.64 -37.65
C ILE A 160 -14.58 8.12 -37.44
N ASN A 161 -13.31 8.42 -37.18
CA ASN A 161 -12.82 9.79 -37.23
C ASN A 161 -12.62 10.24 -38.68
N THR A 162 -13.01 11.48 -38.98
CA THR A 162 -12.74 12.12 -40.28
C THR A 162 -11.66 13.16 -40.12
N VAL A 163 -10.58 13.03 -40.89
CA VAL A 163 -9.38 13.88 -40.75
C VAL A 163 -9.12 14.60 -42.06
N GLY A 164 -9.01 15.94 -41.98
CA GLY A 164 -8.59 16.80 -43.10
C GLY A 164 -7.27 17.48 -42.80
N ILE A 165 -6.34 17.51 -43.76
CA ILE A 165 -5.02 18.14 -43.62
C ILE A 165 -4.85 19.23 -44.68
N ILE A 166 -4.51 20.44 -44.24
CA ILE A 166 -4.11 21.58 -45.09
C ILE A 166 -2.60 21.74 -44.97
N ARG A 167 -1.91 21.75 -46.11
CA ARG A 167 -0.47 22.00 -46.17
C ARG A 167 -0.19 23.50 -46.10
N ALA A 168 0.73 23.89 -45.23
CA ALA A 168 1.10 25.30 -45.06
C ALA A 168 1.86 25.83 -46.29
N PRO A 169 1.44 26.96 -46.89
CA PRO A 169 2.12 27.57 -48.03
C PRO A 169 3.50 28.16 -47.68
N ARG A 170 3.74 28.52 -46.41
CA ARG A 170 5.05 29.02 -45.93
C ARG A 170 5.78 28.03 -45.03
N GLY A 171 5.20 26.86 -44.78
CA GLY A 171 5.78 25.81 -43.96
C GLY A 171 6.53 24.79 -44.80
N ASP A 172 7.50 24.11 -44.18
CA ASP A 172 8.18 22.96 -44.77
C ASP A 172 7.48 21.61 -44.46
N GLY A 173 6.28 21.67 -43.87
CA GLY A 173 5.48 20.51 -43.47
C GLY A 173 5.98 19.79 -42.22
N LYS A 174 6.97 20.33 -41.48
CA LYS A 174 7.52 19.69 -40.27
C LYS A 174 6.75 19.93 -39.00
N GLU A 175 5.85 20.91 -38.98
CA GLU A 175 5.03 21.25 -37.82
C GLU A 175 3.56 21.36 -38.22
N ALA A 176 2.68 21.02 -37.27
CA ALA A 176 1.24 21.04 -37.47
C ALA A 176 0.48 21.60 -36.26
N ILE A 177 -0.70 22.15 -36.48
CA ILE A 177 -1.66 22.55 -35.44
C ILE A 177 -2.94 21.73 -35.62
N VAL A 178 -3.47 21.18 -34.53
CA VAL A 178 -4.66 20.33 -34.58
C VAL A 178 -5.89 21.05 -34.08
N LEU A 179 -6.95 21.05 -34.89
CA LEU A 179 -8.31 21.41 -34.52
C LEU A 179 -9.11 20.15 -34.30
N VAL A 180 -9.76 20.02 -33.15
CA VAL A 180 -10.58 18.84 -32.82
C VAL A 180 -12.02 19.27 -32.58
N THR A 181 -12.96 18.58 -33.22
CA THR A 181 -14.39 18.72 -32.97
C THR A 181 -15.00 17.36 -32.69
N PRO A 182 -15.23 17.02 -31.41
CA PRO A 182 -15.97 15.82 -31.05
C PRO A 182 -17.44 15.93 -31.50
N TYR A 183 -17.99 14.87 -32.06
CA TYR A 183 -19.42 14.78 -32.42
C TYR A 183 -19.89 13.32 -32.36
N ASN A 184 -21.13 13.10 -31.93
CA ASN A 184 -21.72 11.77 -31.93
C ASN A 184 -22.28 11.44 -33.31
N SER A 185 -21.70 10.45 -34.00
CA SER A 185 -22.13 10.08 -35.37
C SER A 185 -23.55 9.49 -35.46
N VAL A 186 -24.11 8.99 -34.35
CA VAL A 186 -25.45 8.40 -34.27
C VAL A 186 -26.53 9.44 -33.98
N ASN A 187 -26.27 10.35 -33.03
CA ASN A 187 -27.23 11.38 -32.63
C ASN A 187 -26.51 12.70 -32.32
N VAL A 188 -26.42 13.58 -33.33
CA VAL A 188 -25.75 14.88 -33.21
C VAL A 188 -26.64 15.89 -32.50
N SER A 189 -26.15 16.41 -31.38
CA SER A 189 -26.78 17.53 -30.68
C SER A 189 -26.57 18.87 -31.41
N LEU A 190 -27.41 19.87 -31.10
CA LEU A 190 -27.26 21.22 -31.65
C LEU A 190 -25.87 21.81 -31.34
N GLY A 191 -25.37 21.63 -30.12
CA GLY A 191 -24.02 22.07 -29.73
C GLY A 191 -22.92 21.42 -30.58
N GLU A 192 -22.98 20.11 -30.82
CA GLU A 192 -22.00 19.42 -31.68
C GLU A 192 -22.08 19.92 -33.13
N ALA A 193 -23.29 20.13 -33.67
CA ALA A 193 -23.46 20.69 -35.00
C ALA A 193 -22.89 22.12 -35.11
N LEU A 194 -23.08 22.97 -34.10
CA LEU A 194 -22.48 24.31 -34.03
C LEU A 194 -20.95 24.24 -33.89
N SER A 195 -20.43 23.26 -33.15
CA SER A 195 -18.98 23.02 -33.01
C SER A 195 -18.33 22.68 -34.34
N LEU A 196 -18.94 21.74 -35.08
CA LEU A 196 -18.55 21.39 -36.45
C LEU A 196 -18.68 22.60 -37.39
N GLY A 197 -19.71 23.43 -37.23
CA GLY A 197 -19.92 24.66 -38.01
C GLY A 197 -18.81 25.70 -37.81
N ILE A 198 -18.36 25.92 -36.56
CA ILE A 198 -17.23 26.81 -36.26
C ILE A 198 -15.96 26.27 -36.91
N ALA A 199 -15.65 24.98 -36.70
CA ALA A 199 -14.43 24.39 -37.24
C ALA A 199 -14.41 24.34 -38.78
N SER A 200 -15.52 23.98 -39.41
CA SER A 200 -15.69 24.01 -40.88
C SER A 200 -15.44 25.42 -41.43
N SER A 201 -16.02 26.44 -40.80
CA SER A 201 -15.86 27.83 -41.23
C SER A 201 -14.41 28.30 -41.14
N VAL A 202 -13.75 27.99 -40.01
CA VAL A 202 -12.32 28.31 -39.83
C VAL A 202 -11.46 27.50 -40.79
N PHE A 203 -11.71 26.22 -40.97
CA PHE A 203 -10.95 25.36 -41.88
C PHE A 203 -11.05 25.86 -43.33
N SER A 204 -12.23 26.30 -43.77
CA SER A 204 -12.45 26.94 -45.07
C SER A 204 -11.69 28.26 -45.23
N LEU A 205 -11.57 29.05 -44.17
CA LEU A 205 -10.72 30.25 -44.17
C LEU A 205 -9.25 29.85 -44.34
N LEU A 206 -8.79 28.84 -43.58
CA LEU A 206 -7.40 28.42 -43.54
C LEU A 206 -6.90 27.82 -44.86
N THR A 207 -7.76 27.24 -45.71
CA THR A 207 -7.33 26.79 -47.04
C THR A 207 -7.01 27.95 -48.00
N ARG A 208 -7.50 29.16 -47.72
CA ARG A 208 -7.36 30.33 -48.59
C ARG A 208 -6.24 31.28 -48.17
N VAL A 209 -5.74 31.16 -46.94
CA VAL A 209 -4.75 32.09 -46.39
C VAL A 209 -3.32 31.73 -46.81
N THR A 210 -2.51 32.75 -47.06
CA THR A 210 -1.10 32.58 -47.49
C THR A 210 -0.09 32.72 -46.35
N TRP A 211 -0.54 33.01 -45.13
CA TRP A 211 0.31 33.27 -43.96
C TRP A 211 0.57 32.03 -43.09
N LEU A 212 -0.06 30.90 -43.40
CA LEU A 212 0.15 29.65 -42.66
C LEU A 212 1.60 29.16 -42.82
N ALA A 213 2.24 28.95 -41.68
CA ALA A 213 3.60 28.44 -41.53
C ALA A 213 3.62 26.99 -41.00
N LYS A 214 2.51 26.52 -40.40
CA LYS A 214 2.33 25.15 -39.89
C LYS A 214 1.13 24.49 -40.56
N ASP A 215 1.24 23.20 -40.86
CA ASP A 215 0.14 22.42 -41.41
C ASP A 215 -1.07 22.45 -40.45
N ILE A 216 -2.29 22.41 -40.98
CA ILE A 216 -3.51 22.38 -40.16
C ILE A 216 -4.15 21.01 -40.30
N ILE A 217 -4.38 20.35 -39.17
CA ILE A 217 -5.15 19.11 -39.11
C ILE A 217 -6.51 19.43 -38.50
N TRP A 218 -7.60 19.11 -39.18
CA TRP A 218 -8.93 19.09 -38.58
C TRP A 218 -9.38 17.65 -38.37
N LEU A 219 -9.49 17.27 -37.10
CA LEU A 219 -10.01 16.00 -36.62
C LEU A 219 -11.47 16.16 -36.19
N ALA A 220 -12.40 15.73 -37.04
CA ALA A 220 -13.78 15.50 -36.63
C ALA A 220 -13.85 14.13 -35.94
N ALA A 221 -13.86 14.15 -34.60
CA ALA A 221 -13.70 12.97 -33.78
C ALA A 221 -15.06 12.35 -33.43
N ASP A 222 -15.29 11.09 -33.81
CA ASP A 222 -16.54 10.39 -33.55
C ASP A 222 -16.63 9.99 -32.07
N SER A 223 -17.50 10.66 -31.32
CA SER A 223 -17.66 10.51 -29.88
C SER A 223 -18.63 9.39 -29.48
N GLN A 224 -19.14 8.56 -30.41
CA GLN A 224 -20.09 7.48 -30.08
C GLN A 224 -19.59 6.52 -28.99
N HIS A 225 -18.27 6.39 -28.84
CA HIS A 225 -17.61 5.59 -27.80
C HIS A 225 -16.86 6.42 -26.75
N GLY A 226 -17.17 7.72 -26.66
CA GLY A 226 -16.54 8.68 -25.75
C GLY A 226 -15.59 9.65 -26.47
N GLU A 227 -15.66 10.93 -26.10
CA GLU A 227 -14.88 12.00 -26.75
C GLU A 227 -13.36 11.86 -26.56
N TYR A 228 -12.92 11.44 -25.37
CA TYR A 228 -11.49 11.20 -25.10
C TYR A 228 -10.96 10.01 -25.91
N ALA A 229 -11.73 8.92 -25.96
CA ALA A 229 -11.32 7.67 -26.59
C ALA A 229 -11.06 7.82 -28.09
N SER A 230 -11.90 8.60 -28.78
CA SER A 230 -11.75 8.85 -30.22
C SER A 230 -10.51 9.66 -30.55
N VAL A 231 -10.18 10.67 -29.74
CA VAL A 231 -8.97 11.48 -29.89
C VAL A 231 -7.72 10.69 -29.51
N ALA A 232 -7.75 9.98 -28.38
CA ALA A 232 -6.64 9.15 -27.92
C ALA A 232 -6.28 8.03 -28.91
N ALA A 233 -7.28 7.41 -29.53
CA ALA A 233 -7.05 6.40 -30.55
C ALA A 233 -6.35 6.97 -31.78
N TRP A 234 -6.79 8.14 -32.26
CA TRP A 234 -6.14 8.79 -33.40
C TRP A 234 -4.71 9.23 -33.08
N LEU A 235 -4.48 9.79 -31.90
CA LEU A 235 -3.14 10.22 -31.47
C LEU A 235 -2.17 9.05 -31.36
N ARG A 236 -2.62 7.92 -30.82
CA ARG A 236 -1.82 6.70 -30.77
C ARG A 236 -1.36 6.33 -32.18
N ASP A 237 -2.28 6.16 -33.12
CA ASP A 237 -1.95 5.74 -34.48
C ASP A 237 -1.14 6.81 -35.25
N TYR A 238 -1.30 8.10 -34.89
CA TYR A 238 -0.46 9.19 -35.40
C TYR A 238 1.02 9.03 -35.00
N HIS A 239 1.27 8.70 -33.72
CA HIS A 239 2.60 8.59 -33.12
C HIS A 239 3.26 7.21 -33.25
N THR A 240 2.49 6.14 -33.43
CA THR A 240 3.00 4.77 -33.68
C THR A 240 2.78 4.36 -35.14
N PRO A 241 3.68 4.75 -36.07
CA PRO A 241 3.61 4.24 -37.43
C PRO A 241 3.73 2.72 -37.48
N LEU A 242 2.70 2.06 -37.97
CA LEU A 242 2.83 0.69 -38.48
C LEU A 242 3.49 0.76 -39.86
N PHE A 243 4.82 0.72 -39.90
CA PHE A 243 5.57 0.57 -41.15
C PHE A 243 5.56 -0.90 -41.57
N GLY A 244 4.52 -1.31 -42.29
CA GLY A 244 4.46 -2.64 -42.90
C GLY A 244 3.05 -2.97 -43.33
N GLY A 245 2.88 -3.46 -44.56
CA GLY A 245 1.61 -3.95 -45.10
C GLY A 245 1.06 -5.22 -44.43
N LEU A 246 1.40 -5.45 -43.15
CA LEU A 246 1.03 -6.62 -42.37
C LEU A 246 -0.33 -6.47 -41.66
N GLU A 247 -1.08 -5.40 -41.93
CA GLU A 247 -2.51 -5.30 -41.55
C GLU A 247 -3.45 -5.80 -42.65
N LYS A 248 -2.94 -6.03 -43.87
CA LYS A 248 -3.75 -6.67 -44.92
C LYS A 248 -4.15 -8.11 -44.61
N LEU A 249 -3.52 -8.79 -43.64
CA LEU A 249 -3.86 -10.19 -43.33
C LEU A 249 -4.87 -10.37 -42.20
N ASN A 250 -5.07 -9.39 -41.31
CA ASN A 250 -5.96 -9.56 -40.15
C ASN A 250 -7.19 -8.61 -40.17
N ALA A 251 -7.24 -7.63 -41.07
CA ALA A 251 -8.43 -6.82 -41.32
C ALA A 251 -9.38 -7.42 -42.39
N GLU A 252 -8.99 -8.52 -43.04
CA GLU A 252 -9.70 -9.13 -44.19
C GLU A 252 -10.77 -10.17 -43.82
N THR A 253 -11.34 -10.15 -42.61
CA THR A 253 -12.50 -10.99 -42.25
C THR A 253 -13.83 -10.22 -42.09
N CYS A 254 -13.88 -8.93 -42.43
CA CYS A 254 -15.15 -8.21 -42.60
C CYS A 254 -15.46 -8.07 -44.11
N HIS A 255 -16.40 -8.87 -44.62
CA HIS A 255 -16.95 -8.79 -45.97
C HIS A 255 -17.87 -7.56 -46.14
N GLU A 256 -17.30 -6.36 -46.09
CA GLU A 256 -17.95 -5.10 -46.49
C GLU A 256 -17.04 -4.25 -47.41
N SER A 257 -15.91 -4.81 -47.83
CA SER A 257 -14.95 -4.20 -48.76
C SER A 257 -15.46 -4.07 -50.20
N ILE A 258 -16.62 -4.65 -50.53
CA ILE A 258 -17.18 -4.61 -51.88
C ILE A 258 -17.82 -3.24 -52.20
N MET A 259 -18.36 -2.50 -51.21
CA MET A 259 -19.05 -1.22 -51.47
C MET A 259 -18.11 0.00 -51.55
N LEU A 260 -17.00 0.00 -50.80
CA LEU A 260 -16.05 1.14 -50.83
C LEU A 260 -15.22 1.15 -52.11
N TYR A 261 -14.96 -0.02 -52.70
CA TYR A 261 -14.22 -0.16 -53.96
C TYR A 261 -15.04 0.36 -55.16
N GLU A 262 -16.38 0.27 -55.12
CA GLU A 262 -17.25 0.83 -56.16
C GLU A 262 -17.38 2.36 -56.09
N LEU A 263 -17.30 2.96 -54.89
CA LEU A 263 -17.34 4.42 -54.73
C LEU A 263 -16.06 5.12 -55.24
N LYS A 264 -14.95 4.39 -55.26
CA LYS A 264 -13.63 4.81 -55.76
C LYS A 264 -13.62 5.17 -57.26
N LYS A 265 -14.65 4.76 -58.01
CA LYS A 265 -14.67 4.86 -59.48
C LYS A 265 -15.57 5.97 -60.03
N SER A 266 -16.27 6.76 -59.20
CA SER A 266 -17.30 7.71 -59.69
C SER A 266 -17.14 9.19 -59.31
N LEU A 267 -16.02 9.63 -58.75
CA LEU A 267 -15.74 11.05 -58.48
C LEU A 267 -15.03 11.71 -59.68
N VAL A 268 -15.75 12.57 -60.40
CA VAL A 268 -15.30 13.35 -61.59
C VAL A 268 -14.41 14.56 -61.22
N THR A 269 -13.82 14.56 -60.02
CA THR A 269 -12.81 15.55 -59.61
C THR A 269 -11.69 14.80 -58.90
N GLY A 270 -10.47 14.85 -59.45
CA GLY A 270 -9.33 13.98 -59.11
C GLY A 270 -8.69 14.15 -57.72
N ALA A 271 -9.48 14.34 -56.66
CA ALA A 271 -9.03 14.30 -55.27
C ALA A 271 -9.59 13.03 -54.60
N GLU A 272 -8.73 12.03 -54.38
CA GLU A 272 -9.10 10.75 -53.78
C GLU A 272 -9.16 10.84 -52.24
N VAL A 273 -10.33 10.53 -51.65
CA VAL A 273 -10.42 10.19 -50.22
C VAL A 273 -9.69 8.87 -50.00
N SER A 274 -8.68 8.87 -49.12
CA SER A 274 -7.85 7.68 -48.90
C SER A 274 -8.19 7.01 -47.57
N ASP A 275 -8.32 5.68 -47.58
CA ASP A 275 -8.34 4.87 -46.35
C ASP A 275 -6.94 4.74 -45.71
N VAL A 276 -5.90 5.26 -46.38
CA VAL A 276 -4.53 5.26 -45.85
C VAL A 276 -4.40 6.38 -44.82
N PHE A 277 -3.96 6.03 -43.60
CA PHE A 277 -3.72 6.99 -42.53
C PHE A 277 -2.73 8.07 -42.97
N ARG A 278 -3.16 9.33 -42.99
CA ARG A 278 -2.32 10.49 -43.36
C ARG A 278 -1.77 11.19 -42.13
N ARG A 279 -0.57 11.76 -42.28
CA ARG A 279 0.12 12.53 -41.23
C ARG A 279 0.60 13.88 -41.75
N ALA A 280 0.75 14.79 -40.80
CA ALA A 280 1.46 16.06 -41.00
C ALA A 280 2.71 16.07 -40.12
N GLY A 281 3.32 17.25 -39.99
CA GLY A 281 4.45 17.46 -39.11
C GLY A 281 4.20 17.18 -37.62
N THR A 282 5.22 17.42 -36.82
CA THR A 282 5.11 17.38 -35.35
C THR A 282 4.05 18.36 -34.85
N MET A 283 3.17 17.91 -33.95
CA MET A 283 2.09 18.76 -33.45
C MET A 283 2.66 19.81 -32.48
N ALA A 284 2.44 21.09 -32.81
CA ALA A 284 2.87 22.23 -32.00
C ALA A 284 1.87 22.51 -30.86
N ALA A 285 0.57 22.51 -31.18
CA ALA A 285 -0.51 22.63 -30.21
C ALA A 285 -1.81 22.03 -30.76
N ALA A 286 -2.79 21.82 -29.88
CA ALA A 286 -4.13 21.39 -30.27
C ALA A 286 -5.23 22.21 -29.59
N LEU A 287 -6.32 22.42 -30.32
CA LEU A 287 -7.50 23.15 -29.85
C LEU A 287 -8.74 22.28 -30.04
N VAL A 288 -9.39 21.91 -28.94
CA VAL A 288 -10.68 21.22 -28.99
C VAL A 288 -11.78 22.26 -28.91
N ILE A 289 -12.66 22.28 -29.91
CA ILE A 289 -13.75 23.26 -30.03
C ILE A 289 -15.06 22.54 -29.71
N LYS A 290 -15.75 23.04 -28.69
CA LYS A 290 -17.07 22.57 -28.26
C LYS A 290 -18.02 23.76 -28.11
N VAL A 291 -19.29 23.52 -28.36
CA VAL A 291 -20.39 24.44 -28.09
C VAL A 291 -21.35 23.73 -27.15
N ALA A 292 -21.59 24.31 -25.99
CA ALA A 292 -22.52 23.77 -25.02
C ALA A 292 -23.96 23.89 -25.54
N ASN A 293 -24.81 22.92 -25.20
CA ASN A 293 -26.25 23.06 -25.40
C ASN A 293 -26.74 24.19 -24.47
N GLY A 294 -27.47 25.17 -25.01
CA GLY A 294 -27.76 26.42 -24.30
C GLY A 294 -28.48 26.22 -22.97
N ASN A 295 -27.99 26.88 -21.91
CA ASN A 295 -28.63 26.92 -20.59
C ASN A 295 -29.42 28.22 -20.44
N GLU A 296 -30.59 28.17 -19.81
CA GLU A 296 -31.58 29.26 -19.72
C GLU A 296 -31.13 30.49 -18.89
N GLU A 297 -29.99 30.45 -18.21
CA GLU A 297 -29.65 31.40 -17.13
C GLU A 297 -28.52 32.41 -17.42
N VAL A 298 -28.04 32.57 -18.67
CA VAL A 298 -26.83 33.39 -18.93
C VAL A 298 -27.08 34.60 -19.83
N GLU A 299 -26.80 35.80 -19.31
CA GLU A 299 -26.96 37.11 -19.99
C GLU A 299 -25.91 37.41 -21.09
N LYS A 300 -24.81 36.64 -21.16
CA LYS A 300 -23.70 36.83 -22.11
C LYS A 300 -23.17 35.48 -22.59
N ASP A 301 -22.64 35.45 -23.81
CA ASP A 301 -21.94 34.27 -24.33
C ASP A 301 -20.71 33.98 -23.44
N THR A 302 -20.60 32.75 -22.93
CA THR A 302 -19.51 32.36 -22.01
C THR A 302 -18.57 31.39 -22.66
N LEU A 303 -17.28 31.51 -22.37
CA LEU A 303 -16.24 30.56 -22.76
C LEU A 303 -15.72 29.84 -21.51
N SER A 304 -15.95 28.53 -21.41
CA SER A 304 -15.30 27.67 -20.43
C SER A 304 -13.99 27.14 -21.00
N ILE A 305 -12.90 27.26 -20.24
CA ILE A 305 -11.58 26.71 -20.60
C ILE A 305 -11.31 25.50 -19.70
N TYR A 306 -11.10 24.34 -20.32
CA TYR A 306 -10.66 23.12 -19.64
C TYR A 306 -9.21 22.83 -20.03
N ALA A 307 -8.35 22.61 -19.04
CA ALA A 307 -6.91 22.49 -19.22
C ALA A 307 -6.28 21.33 -18.43
N GLU A 308 -6.95 20.84 -17.39
CA GLU A 308 -6.47 19.74 -16.56
C GLU A 308 -6.46 18.42 -17.34
N ALA A 309 -5.26 17.88 -17.58
CA ALA A 309 -5.03 16.63 -18.28
C ALA A 309 -4.69 15.47 -17.32
N SER A 310 -4.27 14.34 -17.89
CA SER A 310 -3.87 13.12 -17.17
C SER A 310 -2.84 13.42 -16.08
N ASN A 311 -3.08 12.89 -14.87
CA ASN A 311 -2.22 13.07 -13.69
C ASN A 311 -1.89 14.52 -13.30
N GLY A 312 -2.81 15.45 -13.58
CA GLY A 312 -2.69 16.85 -13.17
C GLY A 312 -1.70 17.66 -14.00
N GLN A 313 -1.33 17.14 -15.17
CA GLN A 313 -0.54 17.89 -16.12
C GLN A 313 -1.36 19.06 -16.70
N MET A 314 -0.70 20.20 -16.81
CA MET A 314 -1.26 21.41 -17.39
C MET A 314 -0.58 21.73 -18.73
N PRO A 315 -1.29 22.30 -19.72
CA PRO A 315 -0.66 22.86 -20.91
C PRO A 315 0.20 24.07 -20.53
N ASN A 316 0.97 24.56 -21.48
CA ASN A 316 1.65 25.82 -21.26
C ASN A 316 0.67 26.97 -20.94
N LEU A 317 0.95 27.72 -19.86
CA LEU A 317 0.11 28.82 -19.39
C LEU A 317 -0.11 29.91 -20.46
N ASP A 318 0.85 30.14 -21.36
CA ASP A 318 0.70 31.13 -22.46
C ASP A 318 -0.47 30.79 -23.39
N LEU A 319 -0.72 29.50 -23.64
CA LEU A 319 -1.84 29.06 -24.48
C LEU A 319 -3.19 29.47 -23.85
N ILE A 320 -3.34 29.27 -22.54
CA ILE A 320 -4.52 29.71 -21.79
C ILE A 320 -4.62 31.23 -21.80
N ASN A 321 -3.50 31.93 -21.61
CA ASN A 321 -3.48 33.40 -21.55
C ASN A 321 -3.88 34.04 -22.89
N VAL A 322 -3.38 33.51 -24.00
CA VAL A 322 -3.74 33.95 -25.36
C VAL A 322 -5.24 33.79 -25.59
N VAL A 323 -5.79 32.63 -25.24
CA VAL A 323 -7.24 32.37 -25.37
C VAL A 323 -8.05 33.32 -24.50
N ASN A 324 -7.69 33.45 -23.22
CA ASN A 324 -8.40 34.33 -22.30
C ASN A 324 -8.36 35.80 -22.78
N TYR A 325 -7.19 36.27 -23.23
CA TYR A 325 -7.03 37.63 -23.74
C TYR A 325 -7.89 37.88 -24.99
N LEU A 326 -7.84 36.98 -25.99
CA LEU A 326 -8.61 37.11 -27.22
C LEU A 326 -10.11 36.97 -26.99
N ALA A 327 -10.53 36.12 -26.05
CA ALA A 327 -11.93 35.96 -25.69
C ALA A 327 -12.49 37.23 -25.03
N VAL A 328 -11.79 37.78 -24.03
CA VAL A 328 -12.23 38.97 -23.29
C VAL A 328 -12.10 40.25 -24.12
N HIS A 329 -10.92 40.52 -24.67
CA HIS A 329 -10.61 41.79 -25.33
C HIS A 329 -10.88 41.78 -26.84
N GLY A 330 -10.82 40.61 -27.48
CA GLY A 330 -11.10 40.47 -28.90
C GLY A 330 -12.60 40.30 -29.18
N GLN A 331 -13.25 39.35 -28.52
CA GLN A 331 -14.63 38.94 -28.82
C GLN A 331 -15.68 39.34 -27.77
N GLY A 332 -15.27 39.90 -26.63
CA GLY A 332 -16.18 40.32 -25.56
C GLY A 332 -16.89 39.16 -24.84
N LEU A 333 -16.31 37.97 -24.87
CA LEU A 333 -16.82 36.76 -24.20
C LEU A 333 -16.50 36.79 -22.70
N ARG A 334 -17.40 36.24 -21.88
CA ARG A 334 -17.13 36.03 -20.46
C ARG A 334 -16.40 34.70 -20.27
N VAL A 335 -15.13 34.75 -19.92
CA VAL A 335 -14.32 33.54 -19.66
C VAL A 335 -14.60 33.00 -18.27
N LYS A 336 -14.79 31.69 -18.18
CA LYS A 336 -14.98 30.93 -16.94
C LYS A 336 -13.96 29.80 -16.88
N VAL A 337 -13.51 29.52 -15.66
CA VAL A 337 -12.76 28.32 -15.28
C VAL A 337 -13.61 27.61 -14.22
N GLU A 338 -13.44 26.31 -14.09
CA GLU A 338 -14.18 25.48 -13.15
C GLU A 338 -14.00 25.94 -11.69
N LYS A 339 -15.06 25.77 -10.89
CA LYS A 339 -15.19 26.27 -9.52
C LYS A 339 -15.99 25.31 -8.68
N PHE A 340 -15.60 25.15 -7.41
CA PHE A 340 -16.48 24.53 -6.43
C PHE A 340 -17.56 25.49 -5.97
N LEU A 341 -18.79 25.25 -6.43
CA LEU A 341 -19.95 26.08 -6.12
C LEU A 341 -20.24 26.14 -4.61
N SER A 342 -20.03 25.05 -3.87
CA SER A 342 -20.26 24.98 -2.42
C SER A 342 -19.37 25.94 -1.61
N LEU A 343 -18.20 26.32 -2.13
CA LEU A 343 -17.30 27.26 -1.46
C LEU A 343 -17.71 28.72 -1.66
N LEU A 344 -18.49 29.03 -2.70
CA LEU A 344 -18.94 30.40 -2.97
C LEU A 344 -19.85 30.95 -1.87
N ASP A 345 -20.65 30.07 -1.24
CA ASP A 345 -21.59 30.42 -0.16
C ASP A 345 -20.99 30.23 1.25
N SER A 346 -19.70 29.93 1.36
CA SER A 346 -19.05 29.65 2.64
C SER A 346 -18.93 30.90 3.53
N LYS A 347 -19.65 30.90 4.66
CA LYS A 347 -19.56 31.94 5.70
C LYS A 347 -18.15 32.07 6.27
N TRP A 348 -17.44 30.95 6.42
CA TRP A 348 -16.08 30.93 6.97
C TRP A 348 -15.08 31.60 6.02
N LEU A 349 -15.16 31.31 4.71
CA LEU A 349 -14.32 31.97 3.71
C LEU A 349 -14.62 33.47 3.61
N ARG A 350 -15.87 33.89 3.83
CA ARG A 350 -16.23 35.32 3.88
C ARG A 350 -15.53 36.03 5.02
N VAL A 351 -15.58 35.49 6.24
CA VAL A 351 -14.88 36.06 7.41
C VAL A 351 -13.37 36.13 7.14
N LEU A 352 -12.79 35.08 6.56
CA LEU A 352 -11.36 35.07 6.22
C LEU A 352 -11.01 36.13 5.16
N GLY A 353 -11.84 36.26 4.11
CA GLY A 353 -11.70 37.31 3.10
C GLY A 353 -11.77 38.72 3.71
N GLU A 354 -12.71 38.97 4.62
CA GLU A 354 -12.83 40.25 5.35
C GLU A 354 -11.56 40.55 6.15
N THR A 355 -10.98 39.54 6.82
CA THR A 355 -9.72 39.71 7.55
C THR A 355 -8.55 40.05 6.62
N PHE A 356 -8.41 39.39 5.47
CA PHE A 356 -7.35 39.71 4.51
C PHE A 356 -7.54 41.07 3.84
N GLU A 357 -8.79 41.46 3.56
CA GLU A 357 -9.08 42.79 3.03
C GLU A 357 -8.72 43.89 4.06
N SER A 358 -9.07 43.68 5.33
CA SER A 358 -8.72 44.59 6.43
C SER A 358 -7.20 44.69 6.62
N LEU A 359 -6.49 43.55 6.66
CA LEU A 359 -5.03 43.52 6.73
C LEU A 359 -4.39 44.24 5.54
N GLY A 360 -4.96 44.11 4.34
CA GLY A 360 -4.53 44.83 3.15
C GLY A 360 -4.72 46.35 3.24
N LYS A 361 -5.78 46.82 3.90
CA LYS A 361 -5.99 48.25 4.18
C LYS A 361 -4.95 48.76 5.18
N VAL A 362 -4.67 48.01 6.24
CA VAL A 362 -3.63 48.33 7.22
C VAL A 362 -2.24 48.35 6.57
N ALA A 363 -1.90 47.33 5.77
CA ALA A 363 -0.63 47.26 5.06
C ALA A 363 -0.40 48.46 4.13
N ARG A 364 -1.44 48.85 3.36
CA ARG A 364 -1.39 50.05 2.51
C ARG A 364 -1.25 51.36 3.29
N SER A 365 -1.80 51.42 4.50
CA SER A 365 -1.63 52.59 5.39
C SER A 365 -0.19 52.72 5.89
N LEU A 366 0.53 51.60 6.08
CA LEU A 366 1.93 51.59 6.50
C LEU A 366 2.88 51.87 5.33
N ASN A 367 2.60 51.29 4.16
CA ASN A 367 3.36 51.56 2.94
C ASN A 367 2.43 51.46 1.72
N PRO A 368 2.17 52.57 1.01
CA PRO A 368 1.31 52.58 -0.18
C PRO A 368 1.77 51.67 -1.32
N GLN A 369 3.07 51.31 -1.37
CA GLN A 369 3.62 50.41 -2.38
C GLN A 369 3.25 48.93 -2.14
N TRP A 370 2.79 48.58 -0.93
CA TRP A 370 2.43 47.20 -0.60
C TRP A 370 1.06 46.85 -1.18
N LYS A 371 1.06 46.10 -2.28
CA LYS A 371 -0.14 45.54 -2.91
C LYS A 371 -0.63 44.28 -2.18
N PHE A 372 -0.81 44.37 -0.87
CA PHE A 372 -1.32 43.27 -0.04
C PHE A 372 -2.83 43.41 0.16
N GLY A 373 -3.55 42.29 0.06
CA GLY A 373 -5.01 42.20 0.24
C GLY A 373 -5.80 42.23 -1.06
N MET A 374 -6.99 41.63 -1.03
CA MET A 374 -7.89 41.50 -2.16
C MET A 374 -9.35 41.67 -1.70
N PRO A 375 -10.27 42.09 -2.59
CA PRO A 375 -11.69 42.16 -2.27
C PRO A 375 -12.23 40.80 -1.81
N VAL A 376 -13.20 40.80 -0.88
CA VAL A 376 -13.78 39.55 -0.33
C VAL A 376 -14.36 38.66 -1.42
N ALA A 377 -15.08 39.23 -2.38
CA ALA A 377 -15.66 38.49 -3.50
C ALA A 377 -14.57 37.78 -4.34
N ASP A 378 -13.51 38.50 -4.70
CA ASP A 378 -12.38 37.96 -5.44
C ASP A 378 -11.63 36.88 -4.64
N TYR A 379 -11.55 37.01 -3.31
CA TYR A 379 -10.93 36.00 -2.44
C TYR A 379 -11.73 34.70 -2.44
N ILE A 380 -13.04 34.80 -2.26
CA ILE A 380 -13.93 33.63 -2.25
C ILE A 380 -13.91 32.94 -3.61
N GLU A 381 -14.09 33.71 -4.69
CA GLU A 381 -14.03 33.19 -6.06
C GLU A 381 -12.66 32.56 -6.34
N GLY A 382 -11.58 33.25 -5.95
CA GLY A 382 -10.21 32.80 -6.08
C GLY A 382 -9.92 31.48 -5.37
N THR A 383 -10.47 31.33 -4.16
CA THR A 383 -10.34 30.11 -3.35
C THR A 383 -11.16 28.97 -3.94
N ALA A 384 -12.37 29.25 -4.43
CA ALA A 384 -13.22 28.24 -5.07
C ALA A 384 -12.62 27.70 -6.37
N THR A 385 -12.01 28.56 -7.19
CA THR A 385 -11.26 28.13 -8.39
C THR A 385 -9.98 27.39 -8.01
N LEU A 386 -9.21 27.87 -7.03
CA LEU A 386 -8.00 27.19 -6.56
C LEU A 386 -8.28 25.77 -6.07
N ALA A 387 -9.33 25.61 -5.25
CA ALA A 387 -9.74 24.32 -4.72
C ALA A 387 -10.19 23.37 -5.85
N SER A 388 -10.96 23.88 -6.83
CA SER A 388 -11.35 23.10 -8.01
C SER A 388 -10.11 22.68 -8.83
N SER A 389 -9.20 23.60 -9.11
CA SER A 389 -7.97 23.28 -9.87
C SER A 389 -7.10 22.24 -9.14
N LEU A 390 -6.92 22.37 -7.82
CA LEU A 390 -6.25 21.35 -7.00
C LEU A 390 -6.97 20.00 -7.07
N TYR A 391 -8.29 19.99 -7.01
CA TYR A 391 -9.07 18.76 -7.05
C TYR A 391 -8.98 18.03 -8.39
N HIS A 392 -9.19 18.71 -9.52
CA HIS A 392 -9.10 18.07 -10.84
C HIS A 392 -7.67 17.63 -11.16
N GLN A 393 -6.66 18.42 -10.76
CA GLN A 393 -5.27 17.99 -10.88
C GLN A 393 -4.96 16.77 -10.01
N ALA A 394 -5.46 16.72 -8.77
CA ALA A 394 -5.29 15.57 -7.89
C ALA A 394 -6.00 14.34 -8.44
N LEU A 395 -7.27 14.46 -8.86
CA LEU A 395 -7.99 13.35 -9.50
C LEU A 395 -7.20 12.78 -10.67
N GLY A 396 -6.49 13.61 -11.43
CA GLY A 396 -5.63 13.18 -12.54
C GLY A 396 -6.42 12.60 -13.71
N VAL A 397 -7.74 12.84 -13.76
CA VAL A 397 -8.63 12.48 -14.85
C VAL A 397 -8.77 13.71 -15.76
N PRO A 398 -8.54 13.58 -17.07
CA PRO A 398 -8.72 14.67 -18.02
C PRO A 398 -10.11 15.30 -17.96
N THR A 399 -10.16 16.63 -17.92
CA THR A 399 -11.42 17.40 -17.96
C THR A 399 -12.04 17.46 -19.36
N GLY A 400 -11.30 17.04 -20.40
CA GLY A 400 -11.81 16.94 -21.76
C GLY A 400 -10.88 16.18 -22.70
N PRO A 401 -11.21 16.12 -24.00
CA PRO A 401 -10.46 15.37 -25.01
C PRO A 401 -9.03 15.87 -25.22
N HIS A 402 -8.76 17.13 -24.85
CA HIS A 402 -7.42 17.71 -24.91
C HIS A 402 -6.40 16.91 -24.07
N GLY A 403 -6.83 16.22 -23.01
CA GLY A 403 -5.92 15.49 -22.14
C GLY A 403 -5.12 14.40 -22.87
N ALA A 404 -5.67 13.81 -23.93
CA ALA A 404 -4.98 12.78 -24.71
C ALA A 404 -3.72 13.31 -25.41
N PHE A 405 -3.70 14.60 -25.79
CA PHE A 405 -2.53 15.25 -26.38
C PHE A 405 -1.38 15.38 -25.39
N ARG A 406 -1.69 15.47 -24.09
CA ARG A 406 -0.70 15.71 -23.07
C ARG A 406 0.20 14.49 -22.83
N ASP A 407 -0.32 13.28 -23.04
CA ASP A 407 0.45 12.04 -23.03
C ASP A 407 1.57 12.04 -24.10
N TYR A 408 1.41 12.83 -25.17
CA TYR A 408 2.39 13.04 -26.25
C TYR A 408 3.14 14.37 -26.16
N GLN A 409 3.08 15.06 -25.01
CA GLN A 409 3.71 16.37 -24.77
C GLN A 409 3.28 17.46 -25.77
N VAL A 410 2.05 17.38 -26.28
CA VAL A 410 1.45 18.43 -27.11
C VAL A 410 0.59 19.33 -26.21
N ASP A 411 0.83 20.65 -26.26
CA ASP A 411 0.03 21.61 -25.50
C ASP A 411 -1.37 21.71 -26.12
N ALA A 412 -2.40 21.41 -25.32
CA ALA A 412 -3.77 21.37 -25.78
C ALA A 412 -4.75 21.88 -24.74
N ILE A 413 -5.85 22.48 -25.20
CA ILE A 413 -6.95 22.94 -24.36
C ILE A 413 -8.30 22.62 -25.00
N THR A 414 -9.34 22.46 -24.18
CA THR A 414 -10.73 22.42 -24.65
C THR A 414 -11.42 23.75 -24.39
N LEU A 415 -11.96 24.33 -25.47
CA LEU A 415 -12.78 25.53 -25.45
C LEU A 415 -14.23 25.13 -25.60
N GLU A 416 -15.03 25.36 -24.57
CA GLU A 416 -16.47 25.17 -24.63
C GLU A 416 -17.18 26.52 -24.60
N ILE A 417 -17.81 26.88 -25.72
CA ILE A 417 -18.51 28.15 -25.88
C ILE A 417 -20.01 27.90 -25.64
N ALA A 418 -20.58 28.54 -24.64
CA ALA A 418 -22.03 28.49 -24.39
C ALA A 418 -22.70 29.74 -24.98
N PRO A 419 -23.63 29.59 -25.95
CA PRO A 419 -24.37 30.72 -26.50
C PRO A 419 -25.47 31.17 -25.54
N ILE A 420 -25.85 32.46 -25.59
CA ILE A 420 -27.13 32.90 -25.05
C ILE A 420 -28.25 32.21 -25.85
N VAL A 421 -29.23 31.62 -25.16
CA VAL A 421 -30.39 30.98 -25.79
C VAL A 421 -31.12 31.99 -26.68
N SER A 422 -31.03 31.80 -28.00
CA SER A 422 -31.77 32.59 -28.98
C SER A 422 -32.06 31.77 -30.22
N SER A 423 -33.34 31.65 -30.58
CA SER A 423 -33.82 30.98 -31.79
C SER A 423 -33.60 31.83 -33.06
N ASN A 424 -33.03 33.04 -32.93
CA ASN A 424 -32.81 33.94 -34.05
C ASN A 424 -31.57 33.54 -34.88
N LYS A 425 -31.78 33.22 -36.17
CA LYS A 425 -30.71 32.92 -37.15
C LYS A 425 -29.62 34.00 -37.20
N GLY A 426 -29.98 35.29 -37.08
CA GLY A 426 -29.00 36.38 -37.09
C GLY A 426 -28.04 36.33 -35.89
N ARG A 427 -28.56 35.96 -34.71
CA ARG A 427 -27.77 35.82 -33.49
C ARG A 427 -26.89 34.57 -33.52
N GLN A 428 -27.37 33.48 -34.10
CA GLN A 428 -26.58 32.27 -34.33
C GLN A 428 -25.40 32.52 -35.26
N ASN A 429 -25.60 33.29 -36.34
CA ASN A 429 -24.51 33.67 -37.25
C ASN A 429 -23.49 34.57 -36.54
N GLU A 430 -23.94 35.54 -35.74
CA GLU A 430 -23.05 36.38 -34.93
C GLU A 430 -22.23 35.56 -33.93
N PHE A 431 -22.85 34.56 -33.31
CA PHE A 431 -22.18 33.63 -32.40
C PHE A 431 -21.10 32.80 -33.10
N LEU A 432 -21.44 32.18 -34.25
CA LEU A 432 -20.49 31.41 -35.05
C LEU A 432 -19.30 32.27 -35.51
N LEU A 433 -19.57 33.52 -35.91
CA LEU A 433 -18.55 34.49 -36.28
C LEU A 433 -17.61 34.81 -35.10
N ARG A 434 -18.14 35.07 -33.90
CA ARG A 434 -17.33 35.33 -32.70
C ARG A 434 -16.47 34.11 -32.33
N GLY A 435 -17.05 32.91 -32.37
CA GLY A 435 -16.33 31.66 -32.15
C GLY A 435 -15.22 31.43 -33.18
N GLY A 436 -15.51 31.64 -34.46
CA GLY A 436 -14.54 31.53 -35.54
C GLY A 436 -13.39 32.53 -35.42
N ARG A 437 -13.68 33.80 -35.08
CA ARG A 437 -12.66 34.83 -34.84
C ARG A 437 -11.78 34.53 -33.64
N LEU A 438 -12.34 33.97 -32.56
CA LEU A 438 -11.56 33.50 -31.41
C LEU A 438 -10.57 32.41 -31.84
N VAL A 439 -11.08 31.36 -32.51
CA VAL A 439 -10.26 30.23 -32.97
C VAL A 439 -9.18 30.71 -33.96
N GLU A 440 -9.54 31.55 -34.95
CA GLU A 440 -8.59 32.14 -35.89
C GLU A 440 -7.47 32.91 -35.15
N GLY A 441 -7.84 33.76 -34.18
CA GLY A 441 -6.87 34.54 -33.41
C GLY A 441 -5.89 33.66 -32.63
N VAL A 442 -6.38 32.58 -32.00
CA VAL A 442 -5.54 31.62 -31.29
C VAL A 442 -4.62 30.88 -32.27
N LEU A 443 -5.16 30.41 -33.40
CA LEU A 443 -4.37 29.73 -34.43
C LEU A 443 -3.28 30.62 -35.01
N ARG A 444 -3.56 31.89 -35.31
CA ARG A 444 -2.54 32.84 -35.76
C ARG A 444 -1.43 33.01 -34.73
N SER A 445 -1.80 33.10 -33.46
CA SER A 445 -0.82 33.24 -32.36
C SER A 445 0.09 32.02 -32.30
N VAL A 446 -0.45 30.79 -32.38
CA VAL A 446 0.32 29.53 -32.37
C VAL A 446 1.12 29.33 -33.68
N ASN A 447 0.55 29.70 -34.82
CA ASN A 447 1.20 29.61 -36.13
C ASN A 447 2.49 30.43 -36.19
N ASN A 448 2.49 31.61 -35.54
CA ASN A 448 3.62 32.54 -35.54
C ASN A 448 4.71 32.19 -34.50
N LEU A 449 4.49 31.18 -33.65
CA LEU A 449 5.51 30.71 -32.71
C LEU A 449 6.68 30.09 -33.48
N LEU A 450 7.88 30.67 -33.35
CA LEU A 450 9.11 30.12 -33.92
C LEU A 450 9.70 28.98 -33.08
N GLU A 451 9.44 29.00 -31.78
CA GLU A 451 9.85 27.97 -30.82
C GLU A 451 8.61 27.48 -30.06
N LYS A 452 8.63 26.24 -29.55
CA LYS A 452 7.58 25.77 -28.62
C LYS A 452 7.54 26.68 -27.39
N PHE A 453 6.42 26.69 -26.67
CA PHE A 453 6.31 27.50 -25.46
C PHE A 453 7.32 27.05 -24.39
N HIS A 454 8.37 27.84 -24.14
CA HIS A 454 9.45 27.48 -23.20
C HIS A 454 9.66 28.46 -22.05
N GLN A 455 9.17 29.71 -22.14
CA GLN A 455 9.34 30.70 -21.07
C GLN A 455 8.26 30.65 -19.97
N SER A 456 7.14 29.96 -20.22
CA SER A 456 5.97 29.94 -19.33
C SER A 456 5.85 28.63 -18.55
N PHE A 457 5.34 28.73 -17.32
CA PHE A 457 5.31 27.66 -16.33
C PHE A 457 4.37 26.51 -16.74
N PHE A 458 4.81 25.26 -16.56
CA PHE A 458 3.97 24.05 -16.70
C PHE A 458 3.36 23.58 -15.37
N LEU A 459 3.79 24.18 -14.26
CA LEU A 459 3.38 23.85 -12.90
C LEU A 459 2.78 25.10 -12.25
N TYR A 460 1.46 25.21 -12.34
CA TYR A 460 0.70 26.33 -11.80
C TYR A 460 -0.70 25.90 -11.35
N LEU A 461 -1.28 26.70 -10.45
CA LEU A 461 -2.67 26.58 -10.03
C LEU A 461 -3.42 27.84 -10.46
N LEU A 462 -4.59 27.68 -11.07
CA LEU A 462 -5.44 28.81 -11.43
C LEU A 462 -6.25 29.26 -10.22
N THR A 463 -6.33 30.58 -10.03
CA THR A 463 -7.24 31.22 -9.05
C THR A 463 -8.31 32.03 -9.75
N SER A 464 -8.08 32.42 -11.01
CA SER A 464 -9.10 32.99 -11.89
C SER A 464 -8.63 32.83 -13.34
N PRO A 465 -9.48 33.12 -14.34
CA PRO A 465 -9.04 33.10 -15.75
C PRO A 465 -7.83 34.00 -16.06
N SER A 466 -7.55 34.99 -15.18
CA SER A 466 -6.47 35.96 -15.35
C SER A 466 -5.43 35.94 -14.21
N LYS A 467 -5.50 34.96 -13.30
CA LYS A 467 -4.57 34.87 -12.16
C LYS A 467 -4.13 33.46 -11.88
N PHE A 468 -2.84 33.29 -11.62
CA PHE A 468 -2.22 32.00 -11.34
C PHE A 468 -1.27 32.05 -10.16
N VAL A 469 -1.00 30.89 -9.57
CA VAL A 469 0.01 30.67 -8.53
C VAL A 469 1.07 29.73 -9.09
N SER A 470 2.31 30.21 -9.18
CA SER A 470 3.45 29.42 -9.67
C SER A 470 3.92 28.40 -8.63
N VAL A 471 4.56 27.31 -9.09
CA VAL A 471 5.20 26.29 -8.24
C VAL A 471 6.03 26.82 -7.09
N GLY A 472 6.86 27.85 -7.31
CA GLY A 472 7.70 28.41 -6.24
C GLY A 472 6.93 29.00 -5.05
N VAL A 473 5.66 29.36 -5.23
CA VAL A 473 4.82 29.94 -4.16
C VAL A 473 4.03 28.84 -3.45
N TYR A 474 3.33 27.98 -4.20
CA TYR A 474 2.49 26.96 -3.57
C TYR A 474 3.30 25.85 -2.89
N MET A 475 4.53 25.56 -3.36
CA MET A 475 5.41 24.55 -2.74
C MET A 475 5.78 24.89 -1.29
N ILE A 476 5.70 26.18 -0.91
CA ILE A 476 5.98 26.63 0.45
C ILE A 476 4.94 26.07 1.42
N ALA A 477 3.66 26.03 1.04
CA ALA A 477 2.59 25.48 1.86
C ALA A 477 2.84 23.99 2.14
N PHE A 478 3.12 23.21 1.10
CA PHE A 478 3.47 21.79 1.20
C PHE A 478 4.71 21.56 2.08
N ALA A 479 5.79 22.31 1.84
CA ALA A 479 7.03 22.18 2.59
C ALA A 479 6.82 22.47 4.08
N LEU A 480 6.04 23.49 4.43
CA LEU A 480 5.69 23.82 5.81
C LEU A 480 4.83 22.73 6.46
N LEU A 481 3.88 22.13 5.73
CA LEU A 481 3.07 21.02 6.24
C LEU A 481 3.93 19.78 6.55
N VAL A 482 4.89 19.46 5.68
CA VAL A 482 5.65 18.21 5.74
C VAL A 482 6.94 18.31 6.56
N ALA A 483 7.53 19.50 6.71
CA ALA A 483 8.76 19.75 7.49
C ALA A 483 8.74 19.25 8.96
N PRO A 484 7.62 19.26 9.69
CA PRO A 484 7.51 18.68 11.03
C PRO A 484 7.83 17.20 11.12
N LEU A 485 7.51 16.42 10.08
CA LEU A 485 7.60 14.96 10.11
C LEU A 485 9.02 14.45 10.45
N PRO A 486 10.09 14.84 9.72
CA PRO A 486 11.44 14.37 10.03
C PRO A 486 11.92 14.84 11.41
N LEU A 487 11.51 16.02 11.87
CA LEU A 487 11.86 16.54 13.20
C LEU A 487 11.18 15.74 14.31
N ALA A 488 9.89 15.42 14.15
CA ALA A 488 9.13 14.58 15.06
C ALA A 488 9.67 13.16 15.09
N ALA A 489 10.00 12.57 13.94
CA ALA A 489 10.60 11.25 13.84
C ALA A 489 11.97 11.20 14.56
N ALA A 490 12.81 12.21 14.35
CA ALA A 490 14.11 12.31 15.02
C ALA A 490 13.96 12.49 16.54
N SER A 491 13.03 13.34 16.99
CA SER A 491 12.73 13.54 18.41
C SER A 491 12.34 12.23 19.08
N LEU A 492 11.36 11.52 18.52
CA LEU A 492 10.89 10.23 19.03
C LEU A 492 12.00 9.19 19.08
N TYR A 493 12.86 9.14 18.07
CA TYR A 493 14.02 8.24 18.06
C TYR A 493 15.05 8.61 19.14
N THR A 494 15.34 9.90 19.33
CA THR A 494 16.29 10.34 20.37
C THR A 494 15.74 10.13 21.78
N ASP A 495 14.45 10.36 21.99
CA ASP A 495 13.81 10.20 23.30
C ASP A 495 13.73 8.71 23.69
N ALA A 496 13.39 7.84 22.73
CA ALA A 496 13.46 6.38 22.92
C ALA A 496 14.88 5.94 23.34
N ASN A 497 15.92 6.54 22.76
CA ASN A 497 17.32 6.20 23.03
C ASN A 497 17.94 6.85 24.28
N LYS A 498 17.44 8.00 24.75
CA LYS A 498 17.95 8.69 25.95
C LYS A 498 17.57 7.95 27.22
N VAL A 499 16.35 7.42 27.27
CA VAL A 499 15.80 6.66 28.41
C VAL A 499 16.62 5.39 28.68
N ASP A 500 17.25 4.79 27.65
CA ASP A 500 18.15 3.64 27.82
C ASP A 500 19.44 4.00 28.57
N SER A 501 20.03 5.17 28.29
CA SER A 501 21.29 5.60 28.90
C SER A 501 21.20 6.03 30.37
N SER A 502 20.00 6.42 30.84
CA SER A 502 19.74 6.71 32.25
C SER A 502 19.56 5.43 33.08
N SER A 503 18.99 4.37 32.48
CA SER A 503 18.77 3.10 33.17
C SER A 503 20.07 2.31 33.43
N GLU A 504 21.11 2.51 32.60
CA GLU A 504 22.45 1.96 32.84
C GLU A 504 23.28 2.74 33.88
N LYS A 505 22.97 4.02 34.11
CA LYS A 505 23.71 4.84 35.09
C LYS A 505 23.33 4.57 36.55
N ASP A 506 22.09 4.14 36.80
CA ASP A 506 21.62 3.84 38.15
C ASP A 506 22.07 2.45 38.66
N THR A 507 22.64 1.60 37.79
CA THR A 507 23.20 0.28 38.14
C THR A 507 24.72 0.26 38.33
N LEU A 508 25.42 1.38 38.09
CA LEU A 508 26.88 1.45 38.13
C LEU A 508 27.48 1.95 39.46
N THR A 509 26.72 1.93 40.55
CA THR A 509 27.24 2.22 41.91
C THR A 509 27.42 0.99 42.81
N SER A 510 27.44 -0.23 42.27
CA SER A 510 27.91 -1.40 43.03
C SER A 510 28.53 -2.49 42.15
N SER A 511 29.74 -2.89 42.54
CA SER A 511 30.53 -4.07 42.16
C SER A 511 31.21 -4.15 40.78
N SER A 512 32.54 -3.99 40.86
CA SER A 512 33.66 -4.70 40.19
C SER A 512 33.57 -5.15 38.72
N ALA A 513 34.56 -4.66 37.98
CA ALA A 513 35.03 -5.05 36.65
C ALA A 513 34.80 -6.51 36.23
N SER A 514 33.97 -6.69 35.21
CA SER A 514 34.01 -7.82 34.29
C SER A 514 33.86 -7.32 32.85
N VAL A 515 34.37 -8.11 31.92
CA VAL A 515 34.78 -7.76 30.56
C VAL A 515 33.65 -7.21 29.69
N ASN A 516 33.89 -6.07 29.04
CA ASN A 516 33.00 -5.40 28.08
C ASN A 516 32.78 -6.26 26.81
N VAL A 517 31.63 -6.93 26.73
CA VAL A 517 31.02 -7.32 25.44
C VAL A 517 30.32 -6.07 24.87
N PRO A 518 30.41 -5.74 23.57
CA PRO A 518 30.06 -4.40 23.11
C PRO A 518 28.54 -4.17 23.15
N ALA A 519 28.09 -3.24 24.01
CA ALA A 519 26.72 -2.73 24.13
C ALA A 519 26.14 -2.07 22.84
N ILE A 520 26.88 -2.13 21.72
CA ILE A 520 26.49 -1.58 20.41
C ILE A 520 25.56 -2.54 19.65
N THR A 521 25.57 -3.84 19.96
CA THR A 521 24.82 -4.86 19.19
C THR A 521 23.33 -4.92 19.51
N PHE A 522 22.89 -4.67 20.76
CA PHE A 522 21.46 -4.76 21.15
C PHE A 522 20.62 -3.52 20.73
N LYS A 523 21.23 -2.33 20.68
CA LYS A 523 20.53 -1.07 20.35
C LYS A 523 20.00 -1.01 18.91
N SER A 524 20.61 -1.77 18.01
CA SER A 524 20.27 -1.83 16.58
C SER A 524 18.98 -2.61 16.29
N TRP A 525 18.59 -3.54 17.16
CA TRP A 525 17.52 -4.51 16.86
C TRP A 525 16.10 -3.95 17.06
N ASN A 526 15.88 -3.04 18.02
CA ASN A 526 14.53 -2.51 18.29
C ASN A 526 13.99 -1.63 17.15
N TRP A 527 14.86 -0.80 16.55
CA TRP A 527 14.49 -0.04 15.36
C TRP A 527 14.25 -0.96 14.16
N LEU A 528 15.03 -2.04 14.04
CA LEU A 528 14.85 -3.04 12.98
C LEU A 528 13.49 -3.76 13.09
N HIS A 529 12.99 -4.02 14.30
CA HIS A 529 11.63 -4.54 14.50
C HIS A 529 10.55 -3.57 14.01
N ALA A 530 10.64 -2.29 14.39
CA ALA A 530 9.74 -1.24 13.89
C ALA A 530 9.79 -1.11 12.36
N ALA A 531 11.00 -1.12 11.78
CA ALA A 531 11.21 -1.09 10.34
C ALA A 531 10.64 -2.32 9.64
N LYS A 532 10.79 -3.51 10.21
CA LYS A 532 10.18 -4.75 9.71
C LYS A 532 8.65 -4.65 9.68
N THR A 533 8.02 -4.12 10.73
CA THR A 533 6.56 -3.93 10.76
C THR A 533 6.09 -2.98 9.67
N VAL A 534 6.76 -1.83 9.51
CA VAL A 534 6.44 -0.86 8.44
C VAL A 534 6.64 -1.48 7.06
N PHE A 535 7.72 -2.23 6.86
CA PHE A 535 8.01 -2.92 5.61
C PHE A 535 6.94 -3.97 5.26
N ILE A 536 6.49 -4.78 6.22
CA ILE A 536 5.40 -5.77 6.01
C ILE A 536 4.11 -5.06 5.60
N VAL A 537 3.77 -3.93 6.23
CA VAL A 537 2.56 -3.16 5.89
C VAL A 537 2.68 -2.56 4.49
N HIS A 538 3.85 -2.09 4.07
CA HIS A 538 4.04 -1.62 2.69
C HIS A 538 4.01 -2.77 1.66
N ILE A 539 4.53 -3.96 1.96
CA ILE A 539 4.35 -5.16 1.10
C ILE A 539 2.86 -5.50 0.96
N TRP A 540 2.13 -5.54 2.08
CA TRP A 540 0.68 -5.74 2.07
C TRP A 540 -0.02 -4.70 1.19
N SER A 541 0.39 -3.45 1.31
CA SER A 541 -0.14 -2.33 0.52
C SER A 541 0.10 -2.48 -0.99
N VAL A 542 1.22 -3.07 -1.41
CA VAL A 542 1.44 -3.43 -2.82
C VAL A 542 0.43 -4.49 -3.26
N ILE A 543 0.17 -5.52 -2.45
CA ILE A 543 -0.79 -6.59 -2.78
C ILE A 543 -2.20 -6.01 -2.93
N ILE A 544 -2.68 -5.19 -1.99
CA ILE A 544 -4.03 -4.60 -2.08
C ILE A 544 -4.20 -3.66 -3.27
N THR A 545 -3.11 -3.05 -3.76
CA THR A 545 -3.11 -2.21 -4.96
C THR A 545 -3.36 -3.04 -6.22
N LEU A 546 -3.03 -4.34 -6.20
CA LEU A 546 -3.25 -5.26 -7.32
C LEU A 546 -4.63 -5.94 -7.28
N LEU A 547 -5.25 -6.05 -6.10
CA LEU A 547 -6.53 -6.78 -5.91
C LEU A 547 -7.70 -6.27 -6.77
N PRO A 548 -7.95 -4.95 -6.92
CA PRO A 548 -9.09 -4.46 -7.71
C PRO A 548 -9.08 -4.91 -9.17
N TYR A 549 -7.89 -5.16 -9.74
CA TYR A 549 -7.77 -5.72 -11.09
C TYR A 549 -8.42 -7.10 -11.20
N PHE A 550 -8.16 -7.99 -10.25
CA PHE A 550 -8.74 -9.34 -10.26
C PHE A 550 -10.22 -9.32 -9.91
N ILE A 551 -10.65 -8.46 -8.98
CA ILE A 551 -12.05 -8.32 -8.58
C ILE A 551 -12.90 -7.78 -9.73
N GLY A 552 -12.37 -6.83 -10.50
CA GLY A 552 -13.06 -6.27 -11.68
C GLY A 552 -13.27 -7.26 -12.83
N GLN A 553 -12.62 -8.42 -12.82
CA GLN A 553 -12.85 -9.48 -13.81
C GLN A 553 -14.05 -10.37 -13.48
N ILE A 554 -14.61 -10.28 -12.27
CA ILE A 554 -15.74 -11.10 -11.85
C ILE A 554 -17.03 -10.55 -12.50
N PRO A 555 -17.69 -11.30 -13.40
CA PRO A 555 -18.89 -10.83 -14.06
C PRO A 555 -20.04 -10.65 -13.06
N ASN A 556 -20.89 -9.64 -13.30
CA ASN A 556 -22.11 -9.35 -12.53
C ASN A 556 -21.92 -9.03 -11.03
N CYS A 557 -20.73 -8.62 -10.60
CA CYS A 557 -20.53 -8.10 -9.24
C CYS A 557 -21.02 -6.65 -9.11
N THR A 558 -21.84 -6.38 -8.09
CA THR A 558 -22.22 -5.00 -7.75
C THR A 558 -21.04 -4.28 -7.09
N PRO A 559 -20.92 -2.94 -7.23
CA PRO A 559 -19.82 -2.17 -6.62
C PRO A 559 -19.68 -2.37 -5.10
N THR A 560 -20.81 -2.56 -4.40
CA THR A 560 -20.83 -2.86 -2.96
C THR A 560 -20.21 -4.21 -2.64
N ASN A 561 -20.50 -5.23 -3.45
CA ASN A 561 -19.94 -6.57 -3.24
C ASN A 561 -18.44 -6.58 -3.57
N SER A 562 -18.03 -5.88 -4.63
CA SER A 562 -16.61 -5.73 -4.98
C SER A 562 -15.81 -5.03 -3.88
N LEU A 563 -16.37 -3.96 -3.29
CA LEU A 563 -15.78 -3.30 -2.12
C LEU A 563 -15.62 -4.26 -0.94
N LEU A 564 -16.67 -5.03 -0.63
CA LEU A 564 -16.65 -5.97 0.49
C LEU A 564 -15.64 -7.10 0.27
N ILE A 565 -15.56 -7.65 -0.95
CA ILE A 565 -14.55 -8.65 -1.34
C ILE A 565 -13.14 -8.07 -1.17
N TRP A 566 -12.90 -6.84 -1.65
CA TRP A 566 -11.61 -6.17 -1.52
C TRP A 566 -11.21 -5.97 -0.06
N VAL A 567 -12.13 -5.53 0.80
CA VAL A 567 -11.88 -5.35 2.24
C VAL A 567 -11.57 -6.70 2.91
N LEU A 568 -12.38 -7.74 2.66
CA LEU A 568 -12.18 -9.07 3.26
C LEU A 568 -10.84 -9.69 2.84
N LEU A 569 -10.51 -9.66 1.54
CA LEU A 569 -9.23 -10.14 1.03
C LEU A 569 -8.07 -9.33 1.59
N SER A 570 -8.20 -8.00 1.70
CA SER A 570 -7.16 -7.15 2.28
C SER A 570 -6.88 -7.51 3.74
N VAL A 571 -7.91 -7.73 4.56
CA VAL A 571 -7.77 -8.16 5.96
C VAL A 571 -7.13 -9.54 6.05
N PHE A 572 -7.62 -10.50 5.26
CA PHE A 572 -7.05 -11.86 5.22
C PHE A 572 -5.57 -11.85 4.82
N CYS A 573 -5.19 -11.10 3.77
CA CYS A 573 -3.81 -10.97 3.33
C CYS A 573 -2.92 -10.31 4.40
N LEU A 574 -3.41 -9.29 5.11
CA LEU A 574 -2.65 -8.66 6.19
C LEU A 574 -2.37 -9.66 7.33
N LEU A 575 -3.38 -10.43 7.73
CA LEU A 575 -3.25 -11.48 8.75
C LEU A 575 -2.29 -12.58 8.30
N ALA A 576 -2.42 -13.06 7.06
CA ALA A 576 -1.54 -14.09 6.50
C ALA A 576 -0.07 -13.62 6.42
N LEU A 577 0.18 -12.38 5.98
CA LEU A 577 1.53 -11.80 5.96
C LEU A 577 2.11 -11.64 7.36
N ARG A 578 1.30 -11.22 8.33
CA ARG A 578 1.74 -11.14 9.73
C ARG A 578 2.08 -12.52 10.30
N MET A 579 1.36 -13.57 9.94
CA MET A 579 1.64 -14.94 10.39
C MET A 579 2.87 -15.57 9.73
N THR A 580 3.11 -15.27 8.44
CA THR A 580 4.20 -15.88 7.65
C THR A 580 5.53 -15.15 7.78
N LEU A 581 5.53 -13.81 7.73
CA LEU A 581 6.75 -12.99 7.87
C LEU A 581 7.00 -12.56 9.32
N GLY A 582 6.01 -12.73 10.22
CA GLY A 582 6.13 -12.48 11.65
C GLY A 582 6.12 -13.77 12.46
N SER A 583 7.29 -14.40 12.65
CA SER A 583 7.45 -15.31 13.79
C SER A 583 7.75 -14.50 15.06
N SER A 584 6.99 -14.87 16.10
CA SER A 584 6.91 -14.30 17.45
C SER A 584 6.05 -13.04 17.60
N PHE A 585 4.74 -13.25 17.77
CA PHE A 585 4.08 -12.64 18.93
C PHE A 585 4.73 -13.25 20.19
N SER A 586 5.95 -12.82 20.49
CA SER A 586 6.45 -12.87 21.84
C SER A 586 5.70 -11.78 22.58
N ILE A 587 4.71 -12.20 23.36
CA ILE A 587 4.30 -11.49 24.57
C ILE A 587 5.56 -11.42 25.44
N ILE A 588 6.40 -10.41 25.17
CA ILE A 588 7.43 -9.97 26.11
C ILE A 588 6.68 -9.02 27.05
N SER A 589 6.30 -9.55 28.19
CA SER A 589 5.86 -8.78 29.35
C SER A 589 7.05 -7.96 29.86
N VAL A 590 7.21 -6.74 29.36
CA VAL A 590 8.07 -5.74 30.00
C VAL A 590 7.37 -4.39 29.93
N SER A 591 6.73 -4.02 31.03
CA SER A 591 5.94 -2.80 31.25
C SER A 591 6.69 -1.47 30.99
N GLN A 592 8.03 -1.52 30.81
CA GLN A 592 8.90 -0.40 30.44
C GLN A 592 9.39 -0.44 28.97
N LEU A 593 9.49 -1.64 28.36
CA LEU A 593 9.94 -1.82 26.97
C LEU A 593 8.83 -1.44 25.97
N GLN A 594 7.58 -1.70 26.36
CA GLN A 594 6.39 -1.42 25.55
C GLN A 594 6.11 0.08 25.36
N LYS A 595 6.59 0.95 26.26
CA LYS A 595 6.59 2.42 26.06
C LYS A 595 7.54 2.86 24.94
N LYS A 596 8.60 2.09 24.66
CA LYS A 596 9.66 2.41 23.70
C LYS A 596 9.32 1.93 22.29
N GLU A 597 8.65 0.79 22.18
CA GLU A 597 8.30 0.16 20.89
C GLU A 597 7.32 1.00 20.05
N TRP A 598 6.25 1.55 20.64
CA TRP A 598 5.29 2.37 19.88
C TRP A 598 5.93 3.70 19.41
N ALA A 599 6.85 4.28 20.18
CA ALA A 599 7.54 5.52 19.83
C ALA A 599 8.54 5.29 18.67
N LEU A 600 9.26 4.17 18.68
CA LEU A 600 10.11 3.74 17.56
C LEU A 600 9.28 3.40 16.32
N LEU A 601 8.16 2.67 16.47
CA LEU A 601 7.24 2.39 15.37
C LEU A 601 6.69 3.70 14.77
N LYS A 602 6.21 4.62 15.62
CA LYS A 602 5.76 5.95 15.20
C LYS A 602 6.86 6.72 14.47
N SER A 603 8.10 6.71 14.97
CA SER A 603 9.24 7.36 14.32
C SER A 603 9.49 6.81 12.91
N VAL A 604 9.52 5.48 12.74
CA VAL A 604 9.72 4.87 11.42
C VAL A 604 8.53 5.11 10.48
N THR A 605 7.30 5.02 10.99
CA THR A 605 6.08 5.33 10.22
C THR A 605 6.11 6.77 9.72
N ILE A 606 6.43 7.75 10.57
CA ILE A 606 6.51 9.17 10.19
C ILE A 606 7.58 9.39 9.12
N SER A 607 8.76 8.76 9.25
CA SER A 607 9.82 8.84 8.24
C SER A 607 9.39 8.24 6.90
N ALA A 608 8.74 7.07 6.91
CA ALA A 608 8.23 6.45 5.69
C ALA A 608 7.17 7.33 5.01
N THR A 609 6.21 7.86 5.79
CA THR A 609 5.19 8.79 5.29
C THR A 609 5.78 10.08 4.73
N PHE A 610 6.81 10.66 5.36
CA PHE A 610 7.51 11.83 4.84
C PHE A 610 8.11 11.55 3.45
N VAL A 611 8.82 10.43 3.31
CA VAL A 611 9.41 10.03 2.02
C VAL A 611 8.32 9.79 0.97
N SER A 612 7.24 9.09 1.34
CA SER A 612 6.12 8.84 0.44
C SER A 612 5.41 10.11 -0.02
N LEU A 613 5.17 11.08 0.86
CA LEU A 613 4.57 12.37 0.49
C LEU A 613 5.50 13.19 -0.41
N CYS A 614 6.80 13.21 -0.13
CA CYS A 614 7.78 13.88 -0.98
C CYS A 614 7.84 13.24 -2.38
N LEU A 615 7.86 11.91 -2.48
CA LEU A 615 7.83 11.20 -3.75
C LEU A 615 6.51 11.49 -4.49
N MET A 616 5.38 11.46 -3.77
CA MET A 616 4.08 11.77 -4.35
C MET A 616 4.03 13.20 -4.89
N SER A 617 4.69 14.16 -4.24
CA SER A 617 4.73 15.56 -4.70
C SER A 617 5.44 15.74 -6.05
N VAL A 618 6.34 14.82 -6.40
CA VAL A 618 7.01 14.78 -7.71
C VAL A 618 6.12 14.15 -8.77
N ILE A 619 5.32 13.14 -8.40
CA ILE A 619 4.42 12.43 -9.33
C ILE A 619 3.16 13.27 -9.61
N ASN A 620 2.47 13.69 -8.55
CA ASN A 620 1.31 14.57 -8.62
C ASN A 620 1.27 15.44 -7.35
N PHE A 621 1.67 16.70 -7.51
CA PHE A 621 1.73 17.68 -6.43
C PHE A 621 0.38 17.88 -5.74
N ALA A 622 -0.70 18.00 -6.51
CA ALA A 622 -2.02 18.30 -5.96
C ALA A 622 -2.52 17.18 -5.04
N THR A 623 -2.31 15.91 -5.44
CA THR A 623 -2.60 14.76 -4.56
C THR A 623 -1.76 14.77 -3.30
N ALA A 624 -0.47 15.12 -3.39
CA ALA A 624 0.42 15.18 -2.24
C ALA A 624 0.01 16.29 -1.25
N GLU A 625 -0.38 17.47 -1.76
CA GLU A 625 -0.85 18.60 -0.95
C GLU A 625 -2.15 18.27 -0.22
N ILE A 626 -3.17 17.80 -0.95
CA ILE A 626 -4.45 17.37 -0.35
C ILE A 626 -4.22 16.24 0.64
N GLY A 627 -3.32 15.31 0.31
CA GLY A 627 -2.96 14.19 1.16
C GLY A 627 -2.24 14.62 2.43
N ALA A 628 -1.32 15.59 2.35
CA ALA A 628 -0.59 16.11 3.50
C ALA A 628 -1.52 16.79 4.51
N LEU A 629 -2.56 17.51 4.06
CA LEU A 629 -3.57 18.11 4.95
C LEU A 629 -4.27 17.09 5.84
N LEU A 630 -4.39 15.83 5.40
CA LEU A 630 -5.04 14.76 6.16
C LEU A 630 -4.03 13.89 6.93
N ILE A 631 -2.97 13.42 6.26
CA ILE A 631 -2.02 12.46 6.81
C ILE A 631 -1.09 13.10 7.84
N VAL A 632 -0.62 14.34 7.63
CA VAL A 632 0.32 14.99 8.55
C VAL A 632 -0.28 15.13 9.97
N PRO A 633 -1.50 15.67 10.14
CA PRO A 633 -2.14 15.71 11.46
C PRO A 633 -2.27 14.32 12.11
N MET A 634 -2.65 13.29 11.34
CA MET A 634 -2.73 11.91 11.84
C MET A 634 -1.37 11.43 12.39
N CYS A 635 -0.32 11.56 11.59
CA CYS A 635 1.02 11.14 11.96
C CYS A 635 1.53 11.84 13.23
N LEU A 636 1.32 13.15 13.35
CA LEU A 636 1.78 13.93 14.49
C LEU A 636 0.97 13.63 15.76
N MET A 637 -0.36 13.51 15.65
CA MET A 637 -1.26 13.30 16.79
C MET A 637 -1.29 11.85 17.32
N ALA A 638 -0.88 10.86 16.52
CA ALA A 638 -0.90 9.45 16.90
C ALA A 638 -0.28 9.20 18.29
N THR A 639 -1.11 8.86 19.27
CA THR A 639 -0.68 8.42 20.60
C THR A 639 -1.54 7.24 21.06
N PRO A 640 -0.98 6.28 21.82
CA PRO A 640 -1.75 5.12 22.27
C PRO A 640 -2.89 5.53 23.23
N LEU A 641 -4.12 5.10 22.93
CA LEU A 641 -5.33 5.49 23.67
C LEU A 641 -5.26 5.14 25.16
N ARG A 642 -4.63 4.02 25.53
CA ARG A 642 -4.51 3.56 26.92
C ARG A 642 -3.80 4.59 27.81
N PHE A 643 -2.70 5.18 27.34
CA PHE A 643 -1.96 6.17 28.13
C PHE A 643 -2.81 7.42 28.37
N GLU A 644 -3.60 7.80 27.38
CA GLU A 644 -4.48 8.96 27.48
C GLU A 644 -5.65 8.68 28.45
N LEU A 645 -6.30 7.52 28.33
CA LEU A 645 -7.40 7.12 29.21
C LEU A 645 -6.94 6.92 30.67
N LYS A 646 -5.70 6.45 30.89
CA LYS A 646 -5.13 6.27 32.25
C LYS A 646 -4.83 7.59 32.94
N ALA A 647 -4.44 8.63 32.20
CA ALA A 647 -4.11 9.94 32.78
C ALA A 647 -5.33 10.72 33.29
N ARG A 648 -6.56 10.41 32.81
CA ARG A 648 -7.86 10.99 33.23
C ARG A 648 -7.94 12.53 33.27
N SER A 649 -7.01 13.23 32.61
CA SER A 649 -7.02 14.69 32.46
C SER A 649 -7.91 15.09 31.29
N LEU A 650 -8.58 16.24 31.38
CA LEU A 650 -9.37 16.81 30.28
C LEU A 650 -8.57 16.86 28.97
N ARG A 651 -7.30 17.30 29.03
CA ARG A 651 -6.39 17.38 27.86
C ARG A 651 -6.11 16.02 27.22
N SER A 652 -6.14 14.97 28.03
CA SER A 652 -5.83 13.62 27.63
C SER A 652 -7.05 12.95 26.97
N ILE A 653 -8.23 13.17 27.57
CA ILE A 653 -9.53 12.77 27.01
C ILE A 653 -9.77 13.46 25.67
N THR A 654 -9.49 14.76 25.56
CA THR A 654 -9.62 15.48 24.28
C THR A 654 -8.68 14.90 23.22
N ARG A 655 -7.44 14.54 23.58
CA ARG A 655 -6.50 13.94 22.62
C ARG A 655 -6.93 12.55 22.19
N ALA A 656 -7.43 11.74 23.11
CA ALA A 656 -8.00 10.43 22.79
C ALA A 656 -9.20 10.56 21.83
N ALA A 657 -10.10 11.51 22.10
CA ALA A 657 -11.22 11.81 21.20
C ALA A 657 -10.73 12.27 19.82
N CYS A 658 -9.76 13.18 19.75
CA CYS A 658 -9.14 13.60 18.49
C CYS A 658 -8.53 12.42 17.73
N ASN A 659 -7.82 11.50 18.41
CA ASN A 659 -7.23 10.33 17.76
C ASN A 659 -8.29 9.39 17.17
N LEU A 660 -9.44 9.22 17.84
CA LEU A 660 -10.56 8.43 17.32
C LEU A 660 -11.24 9.12 16.13
N VAL A 661 -11.44 10.44 16.19
CA VAL A 661 -11.98 11.22 15.06
C VAL A 661 -11.04 11.14 13.86
N LEU A 662 -9.73 11.30 14.07
CA LEU A 662 -8.72 11.16 13.01
C LEU A 662 -8.63 9.73 12.48
N ALA A 663 -8.84 8.70 13.32
CA ALA A 663 -8.95 7.31 12.86
C ALA A 663 -10.14 7.12 11.92
N PHE A 664 -11.27 7.74 12.24
CA PHE A 664 -12.48 7.66 11.44
C PHE A 664 -12.38 8.44 10.13
N ILE A 665 -11.98 9.72 10.19
CA ILE A 665 -11.83 10.60 9.01
C ILE A 665 -10.68 10.13 8.13
N GLY A 666 -9.59 9.66 8.71
CA GLY A 666 -8.41 9.16 8.00
C GLY A 666 -8.61 7.83 7.29
N PHE A 667 -9.75 7.15 7.48
CA PHE A 667 -10.06 5.96 6.70
C PHE A 667 -10.48 6.38 5.29
N PRO A 668 -9.80 5.98 4.19
CA PRO A 668 -10.05 6.55 2.87
C PRO A 668 -11.50 6.49 2.35
N PRO A 669 -12.26 5.39 2.57
CA PRO A 669 -13.69 5.38 2.26
C PRO A 669 -14.49 6.44 3.01
N ASN A 670 -14.20 6.67 4.30
CA ASN A 670 -14.87 7.70 5.08
C ASN A 670 -14.44 9.10 4.64
N ALA A 671 -13.14 9.31 4.37
CA ALA A 671 -12.64 10.57 3.83
C ALA A 671 -13.35 10.94 2.52
N TYR A 672 -13.52 9.96 1.62
CA TYR A 672 -14.25 10.11 0.36
C TYR A 672 -15.72 10.43 0.60
N VAL A 673 -16.42 9.68 1.47
CA VAL A 673 -17.83 9.92 1.80
C VAL A 673 -18.04 11.32 2.40
N ILE A 674 -17.16 11.77 3.29
CA ILE A 674 -17.20 13.11 3.88
C ILE A 674 -16.96 14.16 2.80
N SER A 675 -15.95 13.98 1.95
CA SER A 675 -15.66 14.89 0.84
C SER A 675 -16.86 15.00 -0.11
N LYS A 676 -17.37 13.86 -0.59
CA LYS A 676 -18.54 13.80 -1.47
C LYS A 676 -19.76 14.44 -0.81
N GLY A 677 -20.03 14.16 0.46
CA GLY A 677 -21.13 14.76 1.20
C GLY A 677 -21.00 16.27 1.41
N LEU A 678 -19.78 16.79 1.58
CA LEU A 678 -19.51 18.23 1.71
C LEU A 678 -19.65 19.00 0.39
N PHE A 679 -19.31 18.37 -0.74
CA PHE A 679 -19.34 19.02 -2.06
C PHE A 679 -20.64 18.79 -2.84
N GLU A 680 -21.19 17.57 -2.82
CA GLU A 680 -22.36 17.15 -3.61
C GLU A 680 -23.61 16.92 -2.75
N GLY A 681 -23.48 16.93 -1.42
CA GLY A 681 -24.56 16.66 -0.47
C GLY A 681 -24.63 15.18 -0.04
N PHE A 682 -24.99 14.94 1.22
CA PHE A 682 -25.04 13.58 1.80
C PHE A 682 -26.18 12.70 1.26
N GLY A 683 -27.17 13.27 0.57
CA GLY A 683 -28.32 12.53 0.03
C GLY A 683 -28.01 11.66 -1.19
N SER A 684 -26.88 11.87 -1.86
CA SER A 684 -26.46 11.15 -3.07
C SER A 684 -25.43 10.04 -2.82
N VAL A 685 -25.07 9.79 -1.56
CA VAL A 685 -23.97 8.90 -1.19
C VAL A 685 -24.44 7.46 -0.99
N ASN A 686 -23.91 6.54 -1.80
CA ASN A 686 -24.09 5.10 -1.66
C ASN A 686 -22.80 4.40 -1.19
N VAL A 687 -22.94 3.25 -0.53
CA VAL A 687 -21.80 2.44 -0.04
C VAL A 687 -20.85 2.01 -1.17
N GLY A 688 -21.39 1.76 -2.37
CA GLY A 688 -20.60 1.37 -3.55
C GLY A 688 -19.86 2.52 -4.24
N ASP A 689 -20.13 3.77 -3.85
CA ASP A 689 -19.56 4.93 -4.56
C ASP A 689 -18.05 5.03 -4.42
N PHE A 690 -17.50 4.62 -3.27
CA PHE A 690 -16.05 4.58 -3.10
C PHE A 690 -15.40 3.58 -4.07
N TRP A 691 -16.04 2.42 -4.31
CA TRP A 691 -15.53 1.46 -5.28
C TRP A 691 -15.55 2.03 -6.70
N ASN A 692 -16.66 2.65 -7.10
CA ASN A 692 -16.77 3.27 -8.43
C ASN A 692 -15.72 4.38 -8.62
N TRP A 693 -15.50 5.19 -7.59
CA TRP A 693 -14.46 6.23 -7.60
C TRP A 693 -13.06 5.62 -7.71
N LEU A 694 -12.73 4.63 -6.86
CA LEU A 694 -11.44 3.96 -6.88
C LEU A 694 -11.19 3.24 -8.22
N ASP A 695 -12.23 2.61 -8.78
CA ASP A 695 -12.18 1.93 -10.06
C ASP A 695 -12.01 2.90 -11.23
N SER A 696 -12.65 4.06 -11.16
CA SER A 696 -12.45 5.16 -12.11
C SER A 696 -11.00 5.67 -12.08
N LEU A 697 -10.45 5.95 -10.90
CA LEU A 697 -9.05 6.37 -10.76
C LEU A 697 -8.08 5.32 -11.35
N ARG A 698 -8.37 4.03 -11.12
CA ARG A 698 -7.61 2.91 -11.69
C ARG A 698 -7.71 2.86 -13.20
N ALA A 699 -8.93 2.96 -13.75
CA ALA A 699 -9.17 2.93 -15.19
C ALA A 699 -8.46 4.08 -15.94
N TRP A 700 -8.28 5.22 -15.27
CA TRP A 700 -7.61 6.41 -15.80
C TRP A 700 -6.11 6.50 -15.49
N ASN A 701 -5.48 5.45 -14.93
CA ASN A 701 -4.07 5.50 -14.52
C ASN A 701 -3.74 6.69 -13.59
N SER A 702 -4.68 7.08 -12.74
CA SER A 702 -4.50 8.23 -11.85
C SER A 702 -3.48 7.91 -10.76
N ALA A 703 -2.52 8.81 -10.54
CA ALA A 703 -1.57 8.72 -9.45
C ALA A 703 -2.25 8.80 -8.07
N THR A 704 -3.46 9.35 -7.98
CA THR A 704 -4.26 9.31 -6.74
C THR A 704 -4.65 7.89 -6.36
N TYR A 705 -4.83 6.99 -7.31
CA TYR A 705 -5.02 5.56 -7.01
C TYR A 705 -3.82 5.00 -6.24
N LEU A 706 -2.59 5.28 -6.71
CA LEU A 706 -1.37 4.87 -6.01
C LEU A 706 -1.25 5.55 -4.65
N TYR A 707 -1.53 6.84 -4.54
CA TYR A 707 -1.51 7.53 -3.25
C TYR A 707 -2.46 6.86 -2.23
N VAL A 708 -3.70 6.61 -2.62
CA VAL A 708 -4.70 5.98 -1.72
C VAL A 708 -4.21 4.61 -1.28
N CYS A 709 -3.80 3.74 -2.22
CA CYS A 709 -3.46 2.36 -1.92
C CYS A 709 -2.07 2.16 -1.31
N MET A 710 -1.06 2.91 -1.78
CA MET A 710 0.36 2.76 -1.44
C MET A 710 0.87 3.71 -0.35
N VAL A 711 0.15 4.80 -0.06
CA VAL A 711 0.57 5.80 0.94
C VAL A 711 -0.47 5.94 2.04
N HIS A 712 -1.72 6.23 1.69
CA HIS A 712 -2.75 6.58 2.66
C HIS A 712 -3.23 5.38 3.48
N ILE A 713 -3.63 4.28 2.83
CA ILE A 713 -4.06 3.05 3.52
C ILE A 713 -2.98 2.46 4.44
N PRO A 714 -1.72 2.22 4.01
CA PRO A 714 -0.70 1.70 4.92
C PRO A 714 -0.39 2.66 6.07
N CYS A 715 -0.40 3.98 5.84
CA CYS A 715 -0.27 4.97 6.90
C CYS A 715 -1.42 4.86 7.92
N TRP A 716 -2.66 4.72 7.45
CA TRP A 716 -3.82 4.52 8.32
C TRP A 716 -3.75 3.22 9.14
N VAL A 717 -3.31 2.11 8.53
CA VAL A 717 -3.12 0.83 9.26
C VAL A 717 -2.02 0.93 10.33
N LEU A 718 -0.90 1.60 10.02
CA LEU A 718 0.17 1.85 10.99
C LEU A 718 -0.30 2.80 12.09
N TYR A 719 -1.07 3.84 11.74
CA TYR A 719 -1.72 4.74 12.69
C TYR A 719 -2.63 3.98 13.66
N LEU A 720 -3.51 3.11 13.15
CA LEU A 720 -4.34 2.25 14.00
C LEU A 720 -3.49 1.33 14.87
N SER A 721 -2.41 0.76 14.33
CA SER A 721 -1.50 -0.11 15.08
C SER A 721 -0.85 0.64 16.26
N ILE A 722 -0.53 1.93 16.11
CA ILE A 722 0.02 2.78 17.18
C ILE A 722 -1.07 3.18 18.19
N VAL A 723 -2.21 3.67 17.71
CA VAL A 723 -3.32 4.18 18.55
C VAL A 723 -3.96 3.06 19.38
N PHE A 724 -4.16 1.89 18.75
CA PHE A 724 -4.72 0.68 19.33
C PHE A 724 -3.65 -0.37 19.64
N SER A 725 -2.41 0.04 19.94
CA SER A 725 -1.42 -0.87 20.55
C SER A 725 -1.98 -1.37 21.88
N PHE A 726 -2.70 -2.50 21.83
CA PHE A 726 -3.24 -3.20 22.98
C PHE A 726 -2.08 -3.90 23.67
N VAL A 727 -1.76 -3.42 24.87
CA VAL A 727 -1.13 -4.26 25.87
C VAL A 727 -2.21 -5.27 26.24
N THR A 728 -2.02 -6.56 25.92
CA THR A 728 -2.72 -7.63 26.63
C THR A 728 -2.57 -7.33 28.11
N GLU A 729 -3.68 -7.26 28.84
CA GLU A 729 -3.68 -6.98 30.27
C GLU A 729 -2.69 -7.89 31.00
N ASP A 730 -1.48 -7.39 31.25
CA ASP A 730 -0.86 -7.66 32.53
C ASP A 730 -1.75 -6.93 33.54
N PHE A 731 -2.57 -7.72 34.24
CA PHE A 731 -3.03 -7.41 35.58
C PHE A 731 -1.91 -6.66 36.31
N ASP A 732 -2.18 -5.46 36.85
CA ASP A 732 -1.22 -4.65 37.60
C ASP A 732 -0.47 -5.55 38.62
N SER A 733 0.72 -6.01 38.26
CA SER A 733 1.54 -6.91 39.08
C SER A 733 1.98 -6.22 40.36
N ASP A 734 2.03 -4.89 40.38
CA ASP A 734 2.30 -4.10 41.58
C ASP A 734 1.13 -4.14 42.59
N GLN A 735 -0.12 -4.21 42.12
CA GLN A 735 -1.28 -4.35 43.01
C GLN A 735 -1.49 -5.81 43.44
N PHE A 736 -1.16 -6.78 42.57
CA PHE A 736 -1.19 -8.21 42.90
C PHE A 736 -0.07 -8.60 43.89
N ASN A 737 1.16 -8.10 43.71
CA ASN A 737 2.29 -8.34 44.61
C ASN A 737 2.04 -7.81 46.04
N SER A 738 1.41 -6.64 46.17
CA SER A 738 1.05 -6.09 47.49
C SER A 738 -0.02 -6.92 48.23
N ARG A 739 -0.85 -7.69 47.51
CA ARG A 739 -1.89 -8.55 48.12
C ARG A 739 -1.33 -9.91 48.58
N PHE A 740 -0.34 -10.46 47.89
CA PHE A 740 0.21 -11.78 48.19
C PHE A 740 1.50 -11.77 49.03
N GLN A 741 2.17 -10.62 49.19
CA GLN A 741 3.28 -10.50 50.18
C GLN A 741 2.82 -10.62 51.64
N HIS A 742 1.52 -10.55 51.92
CA HIS A 742 0.96 -10.63 53.27
C HIS A 742 0.01 -11.80 53.52
N SER A 743 -0.14 -12.73 52.58
CA SER A 743 -0.96 -13.93 52.76
C SER A 743 -0.10 -15.20 52.74
N ASP A 744 0.42 -15.57 53.92
CA ASP A 744 0.93 -16.91 54.18
C ASP A 744 -0.27 -17.87 54.26
N CYS A 745 -0.57 -18.55 53.16
CA CYS A 745 -1.63 -19.54 53.08
C CYS A 745 -1.00 -20.90 52.80
N GLU A 746 -0.89 -21.76 53.81
CA GLU A 746 -0.28 -23.10 53.66
C GLU A 746 -1.10 -23.96 52.67
N LEU A 747 -0.55 -24.19 51.48
CA LEU A 747 -1.16 -25.02 50.44
C LEU A 747 -0.95 -26.49 50.79
N GLN A 748 -2.05 -27.24 50.90
CA GLN A 748 -2.06 -28.68 51.18
C GLN A 748 -1.74 -29.54 49.93
N LEU A 749 -1.00 -28.99 48.96
CA LEU A 749 -0.69 -29.65 47.68
C LEU A 749 0.36 -30.74 47.87
N GLU A 750 0.04 -31.97 47.44
CA GLU A 750 0.97 -33.10 47.45
C GLU A 750 1.66 -33.34 46.09
N SER A 751 1.09 -32.85 44.99
CA SER A 751 1.63 -33.01 43.64
C SER A 751 1.48 -31.71 42.84
N LEU A 752 2.57 -31.26 42.21
CA LEU A 752 2.62 -30.04 41.43
C LEU A 752 3.30 -30.30 40.08
N GLY A 753 2.66 -29.83 39.01
CA GLY A 753 3.20 -29.85 37.65
C GLY A 753 3.24 -28.44 37.09
N LEU A 754 4.43 -27.95 36.74
CA LEU A 754 4.62 -26.66 36.07
C LEU A 754 5.13 -26.88 34.66
N SER A 755 4.66 -26.04 33.73
CA SER A 755 5.10 -26.09 32.35
C SER A 755 5.31 -24.70 31.77
N GLY A 756 6.44 -24.49 31.09
CA GLY A 756 6.68 -23.27 30.30
C GLY A 756 7.11 -22.05 31.10
N THR A 757 7.70 -22.21 32.30
CA THR A 757 8.15 -21.04 33.09
C THR A 757 9.30 -20.32 32.38
N ARG A 758 9.28 -18.98 32.36
CA ARG A 758 10.27 -18.12 31.69
C ARG A 758 10.78 -17.02 32.61
N TYR A 759 11.92 -16.43 32.24
CA TYR A 759 12.43 -15.21 32.88
C TYR A 759 11.36 -14.11 32.82
N GLY A 760 10.85 -13.70 33.98
CA GLY A 760 9.74 -12.74 34.11
C GLY A 760 8.45 -13.30 34.70
N ASP A 761 8.34 -14.61 34.89
CA ASP A 761 7.20 -15.22 35.61
C ASP A 761 7.32 -14.97 37.12
N TYR A 762 6.64 -13.93 37.59
CA TYR A 762 6.56 -13.60 39.02
C TYR A 762 5.50 -14.47 39.72
N GLY A 763 5.82 -14.97 40.92
CA GLY A 763 4.89 -15.75 41.75
C GLY A 763 5.31 -17.19 42.02
N LEU A 764 6.35 -17.70 41.36
CA LEU A 764 6.96 -19.00 41.68
C LEU A 764 7.42 -19.05 43.15
N ASP A 765 8.03 -17.97 43.64
CA ASP A 765 8.49 -17.85 45.04
C ASP A 765 7.32 -17.99 46.02
N TRP A 766 6.16 -17.42 45.69
CA TRP A 766 4.96 -17.58 46.51
C TRP A 766 4.48 -19.03 46.53
N VAL A 767 4.52 -19.73 45.39
CA VAL A 767 4.18 -21.16 45.32
C VAL A 767 5.14 -21.98 46.18
N TRP A 768 6.45 -21.71 46.11
CA TRP A 768 7.46 -22.43 46.88
C TRP A 768 7.36 -22.18 48.39
N ARG A 769 7.08 -20.93 48.79
CA ARG A 769 6.85 -20.57 50.20
C ARG A 769 5.66 -21.32 50.82
N ASN A 770 4.62 -21.55 50.04
CA ASN A 770 3.33 -22.06 50.53
C ASN A 770 3.14 -23.58 50.32
N CYS A 771 3.89 -24.23 49.43
CA CYS A 771 3.80 -25.68 49.15
C CYS A 771 4.72 -26.52 50.05
N LYS A 772 4.42 -26.63 51.35
CA LYS A 772 5.28 -27.35 52.32
C LYS A 772 5.06 -28.87 52.38
N LYS A 773 3.96 -29.39 51.82
CA LYS A 773 3.60 -30.82 51.85
C LYS A 773 3.81 -31.55 50.52
N LEU A 774 4.59 -30.95 49.62
CA LEU A 774 4.77 -31.46 48.27
C LEU A 774 5.56 -32.78 48.27
N LYS A 775 4.98 -33.81 47.65
CA LYS A 775 5.60 -35.13 47.48
C LYS A 775 6.02 -35.38 46.03
N LYS A 776 5.39 -34.73 45.05
CA LYS A 776 5.66 -34.93 43.62
C LYS A 776 5.79 -33.61 42.87
N LEU A 777 6.89 -33.44 42.14
CA LEU A 777 7.17 -32.26 41.34
C LEU A 777 7.43 -32.64 39.88
N GLN A 778 6.74 -32.01 38.94
CA GLN A 778 7.00 -32.15 37.51
C GLN A 778 7.26 -30.79 36.88
N LEU A 779 8.42 -30.60 36.26
CA LEU A 779 8.76 -29.41 35.49
C LEU A 779 8.86 -29.78 34.01
N ARG A 780 8.19 -29.01 33.13
CA ARG A 780 8.15 -29.26 31.69
C ARG A 780 8.51 -28.00 30.91
N SER A 781 9.56 -28.00 30.11
CA SER A 781 9.96 -26.81 29.31
C SER A 781 10.09 -25.54 30.16
N CYS A 782 10.64 -25.68 31.38
CA CYS A 782 10.82 -24.60 32.34
C CYS A 782 12.24 -24.03 32.21
N GLU A 783 12.35 -22.71 32.14
CA GLU A 783 13.62 -21.99 31.98
C GLU A 783 14.13 -21.34 33.27
N VAL A 784 13.24 -21.15 34.25
CA VAL A 784 13.51 -20.49 35.54
C VAL A 784 12.76 -21.20 36.67
N ILE A 785 13.39 -21.26 37.85
CA ILE A 785 12.85 -21.86 39.07
C ILE A 785 12.31 -20.80 40.04
N GLY A 786 12.86 -19.58 40.05
CA GLY A 786 12.54 -18.51 41.00
C GLY A 786 13.65 -18.30 42.03
N ASP A 787 13.32 -17.73 43.19
CA ASP A 787 14.23 -17.56 44.33
C ASP A 787 14.62 -18.91 44.94
N ASP A 788 15.93 -19.16 44.93
CA ASP A 788 16.61 -20.35 45.42
C ASP A 788 16.21 -20.73 46.85
N LEU A 789 16.07 -19.74 47.73
CA LEU A 789 15.84 -19.98 49.16
C LEU A 789 14.48 -20.63 49.44
N ASP A 790 13.45 -20.24 48.69
CA ASP A 790 12.11 -20.75 48.89
C ASP A 790 11.89 -22.07 48.16
N PHE A 791 12.50 -22.23 47.00
CA PHE A 791 12.50 -23.51 46.28
C PHE A 791 13.11 -24.62 47.14
N VAL A 792 14.26 -24.37 47.80
CA VAL A 792 14.93 -25.35 48.67
C VAL A 792 14.04 -25.85 49.82
N LYS A 793 13.23 -24.97 50.42
CA LYS A 793 12.30 -25.37 51.50
C LYS A 793 11.26 -26.39 51.01
N CYS A 794 10.82 -26.26 49.76
CA CYS A 794 9.86 -27.18 49.15
C CYS A 794 10.48 -28.57 48.89
N LEU A 795 11.79 -28.66 48.70
CA LEU A 795 12.48 -29.92 48.33
C LEU A 795 12.57 -30.94 49.47
N GLN A 796 12.43 -30.54 50.73
CA GLN A 796 12.71 -31.40 51.90
C GLN A 796 11.79 -32.64 52.00
N GLY A 797 10.56 -32.57 51.48
CA GLY A 797 9.56 -33.65 51.56
C GLY A 797 9.29 -34.38 50.24
N ILE A 798 10.02 -34.05 49.17
CA ILE A 798 9.73 -34.55 47.82
C ILE A 798 10.16 -36.01 47.69
N ARG A 799 9.31 -36.80 47.04
CA ARG A 799 9.49 -38.23 46.76
C ARG A 799 9.67 -38.51 45.28
N GLU A 800 9.06 -37.72 44.40
CA GLU A 800 9.15 -37.91 42.95
C GLU A 800 9.44 -36.59 42.24
N VAL A 801 10.48 -36.55 41.39
CA VAL A 801 10.80 -35.40 40.53
C VAL A 801 10.85 -35.84 39.08
N GLY A 802 10.20 -35.08 38.19
CA GLY A 802 10.30 -35.26 36.74
C GLY A 802 10.66 -33.96 36.04
N LEU A 803 11.84 -33.93 35.43
CA LEU A 803 12.36 -32.81 34.64
C LEU A 803 12.23 -33.18 33.16
N ARG A 804 11.36 -32.48 32.42
CA ARG A 804 11.11 -32.73 31.00
C ARG A 804 11.42 -31.48 30.19
N PRO A 805 12.02 -31.62 29.01
CA PRO A 805 13.16 -30.80 28.55
C PRO A 805 13.31 -29.44 29.28
N CYS A 806 14.10 -29.40 30.36
CA CYS A 806 14.36 -28.20 31.18
C CYS A 806 15.86 -27.83 31.16
N ARG A 807 16.45 -27.70 29.97
CA ARG A 807 17.92 -27.67 29.79
C ARG A 807 18.65 -26.59 30.61
N THR A 808 18.03 -25.45 30.87
CA THR A 808 18.67 -24.31 31.56
C THR A 808 18.75 -24.48 33.07
N ILE A 809 17.77 -25.15 33.69
CA ILE A 809 17.64 -25.26 35.16
C ILE A 809 18.01 -26.64 35.70
N ILE A 810 18.25 -27.62 34.82
CA ILE A 810 18.32 -29.02 35.24
C ILE A 810 19.48 -29.30 36.20
N ASP A 811 20.66 -28.74 35.95
CA ASP A 811 21.83 -28.93 36.82
C ASP A 811 21.65 -28.23 38.17
N GLU A 812 21.04 -27.05 38.15
CA GLU A 812 20.68 -26.30 39.35
C GLU A 812 19.67 -27.05 40.22
N VAL A 813 18.58 -27.57 39.62
CA VAL A 813 17.59 -28.37 40.33
C VAL A 813 18.21 -29.65 40.90
N LEU A 814 19.04 -30.35 40.12
CA LEU A 814 19.72 -31.57 40.57
C LEU A 814 20.66 -31.29 41.73
N LEU A 815 21.44 -30.21 41.68
CA LEU A 815 22.32 -29.79 42.77
C LEU A 815 21.52 -29.53 44.05
N LYS A 816 20.46 -28.72 43.98
CA LYS A 816 19.62 -28.40 45.14
C LYS A 816 18.94 -29.65 45.71
N LEU A 817 18.54 -30.60 44.85
CA LEU A 817 17.99 -31.89 45.28
C LEU A 817 19.02 -32.73 46.04
N ALA A 818 20.27 -32.81 45.56
CA ALA A 818 21.32 -33.55 46.25
C ALA A 818 21.64 -32.96 47.62
N GLU A 819 21.69 -31.63 47.73
CA GLU A 819 22.04 -30.94 48.96
C GLU A 819 20.93 -30.95 50.02
N ASN A 820 19.66 -30.87 49.60
CA ASN A 820 18.55 -30.53 50.50
C ASN A 820 17.44 -31.59 50.60
N CYS A 821 17.39 -32.59 49.71
CA CYS A 821 16.36 -33.62 49.75
C CYS A 821 16.87 -34.90 50.44
N THR A 822 16.03 -35.47 51.33
CA THR A 822 16.33 -36.74 52.04
C THR A 822 15.31 -37.85 51.76
N SER A 823 14.18 -37.53 51.11
CA SER A 823 13.06 -38.45 50.91
C SER A 823 12.81 -38.88 49.46
N LEU A 824 13.69 -38.50 48.53
CA LEU A 824 13.52 -38.73 47.10
C LEU A 824 13.55 -40.23 46.80
N LYS A 825 12.56 -40.71 46.05
CA LYS A 825 12.41 -42.11 45.63
C LYS A 825 12.47 -42.28 44.11
N SER A 826 12.03 -41.29 43.34
CA SER A 826 11.96 -41.37 41.88
C SER A 826 12.50 -40.10 41.23
N VAL A 827 13.39 -40.26 40.25
CA VAL A 827 13.86 -39.16 39.40
C VAL A 827 13.70 -39.54 37.93
N LEU A 828 13.09 -38.63 37.17
CA LEU A 828 13.02 -38.67 35.71
C LEU A 828 13.70 -37.42 35.17
N VAL A 829 14.65 -37.59 34.26
CA VAL A 829 15.31 -36.51 33.53
C VAL A 829 15.23 -36.82 32.04
N TYR A 830 14.56 -35.92 31.31
CA TYR A 830 14.36 -36.00 29.87
C TYR A 830 15.01 -34.78 29.23
N ASP A 831 15.99 -35.03 28.34
CA ASP A 831 16.67 -34.03 27.52
C ASP A 831 17.30 -32.86 28.32
N GLY A 832 18.45 -33.14 28.95
CA GLY A 832 19.23 -32.21 29.76
C GLY A 832 20.19 -32.94 30.73
N GLY A 833 20.96 -32.16 31.50
CA GLY A 833 21.91 -32.65 32.50
C GLY A 833 23.33 -32.64 31.97
N SER A 834 24.19 -31.77 32.52
CA SER A 834 25.63 -31.82 32.23
C SER A 834 26.28 -33.04 32.86
N ARG A 835 27.46 -33.41 32.35
CA ARG A 835 28.27 -34.49 32.89
C ARG A 835 28.55 -34.26 34.38
N GLU A 836 28.98 -33.05 34.73
CA GLU A 836 29.30 -32.66 36.09
C GLU A 836 28.06 -32.61 36.99
N GLY A 837 26.96 -32.02 36.52
CA GLY A 837 25.72 -31.90 37.29
C GLY A 837 25.11 -33.26 37.66
N LEU A 838 25.12 -34.20 36.71
CA LEU A 838 24.67 -35.57 36.94
C LEU A 838 25.56 -36.31 37.94
N LEU A 839 26.89 -36.25 37.75
CA LEU A 839 27.84 -36.91 38.65
C LEU A 839 27.76 -36.36 40.08
N GLN A 840 27.65 -35.04 40.20
CA GLN A 840 27.53 -34.36 41.48
C GLN A 840 26.25 -34.80 42.21
N PHE A 841 25.12 -34.86 41.51
CA PHE A 841 23.88 -35.34 42.07
C PHE A 841 24.00 -36.78 42.58
N ILE A 842 24.59 -37.69 41.79
CA ILE A 842 24.74 -39.11 42.14
C ILE A 842 25.62 -39.30 43.39
N ASN A 843 26.70 -38.54 43.51
CA ASN A 843 27.65 -38.68 44.62
C ASN A 843 27.21 -37.98 45.90
N GLN A 844 26.46 -36.87 45.79
CA GLN A 844 26.12 -36.05 46.95
C GLN A 844 24.72 -36.32 47.51
N THR A 845 23.85 -36.98 46.74
CA THR A 845 22.48 -37.25 47.20
C THR A 845 22.46 -38.18 48.41
N ARG A 846 21.67 -37.81 49.41
CA ARG A 846 21.45 -38.61 50.63
C ARG A 846 20.24 -39.53 50.52
N CYS A 847 19.60 -39.59 49.35
CA CYS A 847 18.36 -40.30 49.14
C CYS A 847 18.58 -41.74 48.68
N SER A 848 17.81 -42.68 49.24
CA SER A 848 17.73 -44.06 48.74
C SER A 848 16.75 -44.15 47.57
N LEU A 849 17.23 -43.84 46.35
CA LEU A 849 16.40 -43.86 45.15
C LEU A 849 15.91 -45.28 44.81
N LEU A 850 14.63 -45.40 44.44
CA LEU A 850 13.99 -46.63 43.98
C LEU A 850 13.80 -46.65 42.46
N LYS A 851 13.54 -45.49 41.84
CA LYS A 851 13.30 -45.37 40.39
C LYS A 851 14.18 -44.29 39.78
N PHE A 852 14.79 -44.63 38.65
CA PHE A 852 15.71 -43.74 37.97
C PHE A 852 15.55 -43.89 36.45
N ASP A 853 15.08 -42.84 35.78
CA ASP A 853 14.74 -42.84 34.35
C ASP A 853 15.45 -41.66 33.65
N PHE A 854 16.42 -41.96 32.78
CA PHE A 854 17.08 -41.00 31.92
C PHE A 854 16.69 -41.19 30.46
N ARG A 855 16.34 -40.08 29.80
CA ARG A 855 15.95 -40.07 28.40
C ARG A 855 16.72 -38.98 27.66
N LEU A 856 17.46 -39.38 26.62
CA LEU A 856 18.40 -38.53 25.87
C LEU A 856 19.48 -37.88 26.78
N PRO A 857 20.15 -38.60 27.68
CA PRO A 857 21.17 -38.00 28.55
C PRO A 857 22.52 -37.90 27.82
N PHE A 858 22.71 -36.88 27.00
CA PHE A 858 23.92 -36.71 26.16
C PHE A 858 25.24 -36.67 26.96
N GLY A 859 25.22 -36.35 28.26
CA GLY A 859 26.39 -36.33 29.15
C GLY A 859 26.63 -37.59 29.99
N LEU A 860 25.80 -38.64 29.85
CA LEU A 860 25.89 -39.84 30.69
C LEU A 860 26.94 -40.85 30.19
N GLU A 861 28.07 -40.91 30.88
CA GLU A 861 29.18 -41.86 30.68
C GLU A 861 29.25 -42.97 31.76
N ASN A 862 30.14 -43.96 31.57
CA ASN A 862 30.36 -45.07 32.51
C ASN A 862 30.73 -44.67 33.94
N SER A 863 31.45 -43.57 34.12
CA SER A 863 31.82 -43.05 35.44
C SER A 863 30.60 -42.77 36.32
N HIS A 864 29.50 -42.31 35.72
CA HIS A 864 28.23 -42.11 36.42
C HIS A 864 27.60 -43.45 36.81
N LEU A 865 27.67 -44.47 35.95
CA LEU A 865 27.13 -45.80 36.27
C LEU A 865 27.91 -46.47 37.40
N LEU A 866 29.23 -46.29 37.46
CA LEU A 866 30.05 -46.74 38.59
C LEU A 866 29.63 -46.03 39.88
N ALA A 867 29.50 -44.71 39.85
CA ALA A 867 29.01 -43.93 40.99
C ALA A 867 27.60 -44.35 41.44
N MET A 868 26.71 -44.65 40.49
CA MET A 868 25.37 -45.18 40.78
C MET A 868 25.42 -46.57 41.41
N ALA A 869 26.31 -47.44 40.93
CA ALA A 869 26.49 -48.79 41.48
C ALA A 869 26.98 -48.75 42.94
N GLU A 870 27.79 -47.75 43.29
CA GLU A 870 28.24 -47.52 44.66
C GLU A 870 27.13 -46.97 45.55
N ASN A 871 26.37 -45.97 45.07
CA ASN A 871 25.46 -45.18 45.88
C ASN A 871 23.99 -45.68 45.89
N PHE A 872 23.53 -46.39 44.86
CA PHE A 872 22.11 -46.77 44.68
C PHE A 872 21.85 -48.28 44.68
N ARG A 873 22.21 -48.96 45.78
CA ARG A 873 22.02 -50.43 45.90
C ARG A 873 20.56 -50.90 46.03
N GLY A 874 19.64 -50.00 46.33
CA GLY A 874 18.21 -50.29 46.53
C GLY A 874 17.30 -50.00 45.33
N LEU A 875 17.87 -49.75 44.15
CA LEU A 875 17.11 -49.35 42.97
C LEU A 875 16.26 -50.51 42.43
N SER A 876 14.97 -50.26 42.22
CA SER A 876 13.99 -51.24 41.72
C SER A 876 13.63 -51.03 40.26
N SER A 877 13.76 -49.81 39.71
CA SER A 877 13.54 -49.50 38.29
C SER A 877 14.65 -48.61 37.76
N PHE A 878 15.36 -49.09 36.73
CA PHE A 878 16.43 -48.37 36.04
C PHE A 878 16.12 -48.31 34.56
N ARG A 879 15.97 -47.10 34.01
CA ARG A 879 15.65 -46.87 32.60
C ARG A 879 16.62 -45.89 31.97
N LEU A 880 17.18 -46.29 30.85
CA LEU A 880 18.03 -45.50 29.96
C LEU A 880 17.41 -45.50 28.57
N GLN A 881 17.27 -44.31 27.98
CA GLN A 881 16.79 -44.15 26.61
C GLN A 881 17.75 -43.26 25.81
N SER A 882 18.19 -43.75 24.64
CA SER A 882 19.05 -42.99 23.72
C SER A 882 20.39 -42.56 24.33
N CYS A 883 21.05 -43.50 25.02
CA CYS A 883 22.39 -43.32 25.58
C CYS A 883 23.46 -43.82 24.60
N CYS A 884 24.38 -42.95 24.20
CA CYS A 884 25.45 -43.26 23.25
C CYS A 884 26.85 -43.39 23.89
N LEU A 885 27.07 -42.85 25.10
CA LEU A 885 28.39 -42.81 25.76
C LEU A 885 28.60 -43.89 26.84
N VAL A 886 27.59 -44.72 27.09
CA VAL A 886 27.65 -45.84 28.03
C VAL A 886 28.19 -47.08 27.33
N THR A 887 29.11 -47.82 27.95
CA THR A 887 29.59 -49.13 27.48
C THR A 887 29.03 -50.27 28.35
N GLY A 888 29.15 -51.52 27.88
CA GLY A 888 28.56 -52.65 28.59
C GLY A 888 29.30 -53.00 29.87
N GLU A 889 30.56 -52.56 30.04
CA GLU A 889 31.26 -52.60 31.32
C GLU A 889 30.50 -51.80 32.40
N GLY A 890 30.07 -50.58 32.09
CA GLY A 890 29.28 -49.76 33.03
C GLY A 890 27.94 -50.39 33.40
N LEU A 891 27.25 -50.99 32.42
CA LEU A 891 25.99 -51.69 32.66
C LEU A 891 26.18 -53.02 33.43
N LYS A 892 27.26 -53.76 33.17
CA LYS A 892 27.62 -54.97 33.94
C LYS A 892 27.81 -54.63 35.42
N THR A 893 28.50 -53.54 35.73
CA THR A 893 28.68 -53.08 37.12
C THR A 893 27.36 -52.77 37.81
N ILE A 894 26.44 -52.09 37.12
CA ILE A 894 25.06 -51.87 37.61
C ILE A 894 24.35 -53.19 37.86
N GLY A 895 24.44 -54.14 36.91
CA GLY A 895 23.82 -55.45 37.02
C GLY A 895 24.32 -56.27 38.21
N ILE A 896 25.61 -56.17 38.54
CA ILE A 896 26.20 -56.80 39.72
C ILE A 896 25.73 -56.10 41.00
N ALA A 897 25.82 -54.77 41.04
CA ALA A 897 25.49 -53.98 42.23
C ALA A 897 24.00 -54.04 42.62
N MET A 898 23.10 -54.14 41.64
CA MET A 898 21.64 -54.15 41.84
C MET A 898 21.02 -55.55 41.70
N SER A 899 21.84 -56.60 41.69
CA SER A 899 21.44 -58.01 41.51
C SER A 899 20.34 -58.50 42.46
N ALA A 900 20.29 -57.96 43.69
CA ALA A 900 19.34 -58.35 44.72
C ALA A 900 17.98 -57.61 44.67
N GLY A 901 17.83 -56.54 43.88
CA GLY A 901 16.70 -55.63 44.03
C GLY A 901 16.07 -55.07 42.74
N LEU A 902 16.75 -55.13 41.58
CA LEU A 902 16.24 -54.52 40.35
C LEU A 902 15.10 -55.35 39.74
N GLU A 903 13.92 -54.76 39.64
CA GLU A 903 12.71 -55.39 39.07
C GLU A 903 12.42 -54.93 37.63
N GLU A 904 12.77 -53.69 37.27
CA GLU A 904 12.60 -53.14 35.93
C GLU A 904 13.92 -52.59 35.38
N LEU A 905 14.30 -53.05 34.19
CA LEU A 905 15.44 -52.56 33.41
C LEU A 905 14.95 -52.13 32.02
N GLY A 906 15.16 -50.88 31.65
CA GLY A 906 14.92 -50.38 30.30
C GLY A 906 16.20 -49.88 29.66
N LEU A 907 16.57 -50.44 28.50
CA LEU A 907 17.67 -49.98 27.65
C LEU A 907 17.10 -49.71 26.26
N ILE A 908 16.47 -48.55 26.09
CA ILE A 908 15.67 -48.20 24.91
C ILE A 908 16.56 -47.44 23.93
N ASN A 909 16.69 -47.89 22.68
CA ASN A 909 17.54 -47.23 21.68
C ASN A 909 18.96 -46.91 22.20
N CYS A 910 19.64 -47.87 22.85
CA CYS A 910 20.96 -47.69 23.43
C CYS A 910 22.01 -48.48 22.64
N ASP A 911 22.99 -47.78 22.04
CA ASP A 911 23.98 -48.38 21.13
C ASP A 911 24.79 -49.50 21.78
N VAL A 912 25.01 -49.42 23.10
CA VAL A 912 25.72 -50.43 23.89
C VAL A 912 25.12 -51.83 23.79
N VAL A 913 23.79 -51.93 23.64
CA VAL A 913 23.10 -53.20 23.44
C VAL A 913 23.48 -53.82 22.09
N ASN A 914 23.81 -52.97 21.11
CA ASN A 914 24.24 -53.39 19.78
C ASN A 914 25.74 -53.75 19.72
N ILE A 915 26.58 -53.05 20.49
CA ILE A 915 28.04 -53.11 20.33
C ILE A 915 28.68 -54.27 21.10
N GLU A 916 28.12 -54.69 22.25
CA GLU A 916 28.80 -55.63 23.17
C GLU A 916 28.11 -57.02 23.23
N PRO A 917 28.60 -58.03 22.49
CA PRO A 917 28.03 -59.37 22.52
C PRO A 917 28.15 -60.02 23.91
N GLY A 918 27.07 -60.63 24.40
CA GLY A 918 27.01 -61.26 25.73
C GLY A 918 26.67 -60.34 26.91
N LEU A 919 26.46 -59.04 26.66
CA LEU A 919 26.02 -58.08 27.69
C LEU A 919 24.67 -58.50 28.32
N LEU A 920 23.67 -58.80 27.48
CA LEU A 920 22.35 -59.21 27.96
C LEU A 920 22.38 -60.52 28.74
N THR A 921 23.21 -61.48 28.32
CA THR A 921 23.45 -62.74 29.04
C THR A 921 24.03 -62.47 30.44
N THR A 922 25.04 -61.61 30.52
CA THR A 922 25.67 -61.24 31.80
C THR A 922 24.69 -60.52 32.73
N LEU A 923 23.88 -59.61 32.18
CA LEU A 923 22.83 -58.91 32.94
C LEU A 923 21.75 -59.90 33.41
N GLY A 924 21.32 -60.83 32.56
CA GLY A 924 20.32 -61.85 32.90
C GLY A 924 20.78 -62.83 33.99
N GLN A 925 22.07 -63.19 34.01
CA GLN A 925 22.64 -64.05 35.05
C GLN A 925 22.71 -63.36 36.42
N ASN A 926 22.96 -62.05 36.44
CA ASN A 926 23.11 -61.26 37.66
C ASN A 926 21.77 -60.73 38.21
N LEU A 927 20.85 -60.32 37.34
CA LEU A 927 19.58 -59.68 37.73
C LEU A 927 18.46 -60.72 37.91
N ARG A 928 18.52 -61.45 39.03
CA ARG A 928 17.61 -62.58 39.28
C ARG A 928 16.16 -62.18 39.54
N HIS A 929 15.93 -60.98 40.09
CA HIS A 929 14.62 -60.43 40.45
C HIS A 929 13.96 -59.61 39.34
N LEU A 930 14.56 -59.55 38.14
CA LEU A 930 14.04 -58.77 37.04
C LEU A 930 12.68 -59.31 36.57
N ARG A 931 11.67 -58.45 36.59
CA ARG A 931 10.29 -58.71 36.13
C ARG A 931 10.03 -58.10 34.77
N LYS A 932 10.63 -56.94 34.49
CA LYS A 932 10.40 -56.18 33.26
C LYS A 932 11.72 -55.79 32.60
N LEU A 933 11.91 -56.23 31.36
CA LEU A 933 13.04 -55.87 30.51
C LEU A 933 12.52 -55.18 29.24
N ASP A 934 12.87 -53.91 29.05
CA ASP A 934 12.46 -53.13 27.88
C ASP A 934 13.68 -52.80 27.01
N LEU A 935 13.76 -53.46 25.85
CA LEU A 935 14.83 -53.28 24.84
C LEU A 935 14.30 -52.62 23.56
N SER A 936 13.18 -51.88 23.65
CA SER A 936 12.53 -51.29 22.48
C SER A 936 13.47 -50.38 21.68
N TYR A 937 13.29 -50.35 20.35
CA TYR A 937 14.02 -49.48 19.42
C TYR A 937 15.54 -49.74 19.31
N ASN A 938 16.06 -50.90 19.75
CA ASN A 938 17.42 -51.32 19.40
C ASN A 938 17.42 -52.13 18.09
N GLU A 939 18.19 -51.70 17.09
CA GLU A 939 18.26 -52.32 15.75
C GLU A 939 18.68 -53.82 15.80
N ILE A 940 19.52 -54.23 16.75
CA ILE A 940 20.05 -55.60 16.87
C ILE A 940 19.07 -56.60 17.49
N CYS A 941 17.90 -56.21 17.99
CA CYS A 941 16.86 -57.19 18.34
C CYS A 941 16.56 -58.14 17.16
N LYS A 942 16.76 -57.72 15.90
CA LYS A 942 16.61 -58.59 14.72
C LYS A 942 17.78 -59.57 14.49
N HIS A 943 18.95 -59.32 15.08
CA HIS A 943 20.23 -60.02 14.86
C HIS A 943 20.74 -60.79 16.09
N LEU A 944 19.99 -60.77 17.20
CA LEU A 944 20.33 -61.51 18.41
C LEU A 944 20.36 -63.02 18.11
N GLU A 945 21.53 -63.66 18.28
CA GLU A 945 21.72 -65.10 18.05
C GLU A 945 21.55 -65.94 19.32
N ILE A 946 21.93 -65.42 20.50
CA ILE A 946 21.88 -66.16 21.77
C ILE A 946 21.26 -65.29 22.86
N VAL A 947 20.23 -65.80 23.55
CA VAL A 947 19.60 -65.17 24.72
C VAL A 947 19.53 -66.18 25.85
N ASP A 948 20.12 -65.87 27.00
CA ASP A 948 20.00 -66.69 28.22
C ASP A 948 19.33 -65.89 29.33
N ILE A 949 18.11 -66.30 29.68
CA ILE A 949 17.30 -65.76 30.79
C ILE A 949 16.85 -66.89 31.72
N MET A 950 17.60 -67.99 31.78
CA MET A 950 17.36 -69.13 32.69
C MET A 950 17.17 -68.67 34.14
N HIS A 951 17.94 -67.66 34.56
CA HIS A 951 18.04 -67.24 35.96
C HIS A 951 17.17 -66.03 36.34
N CYS A 952 16.45 -65.38 35.41
CA CYS A 952 15.55 -64.25 35.70
C CYS A 952 14.15 -64.72 36.14
N CYS A 953 13.90 -65.00 37.42
CA CYS A 953 12.65 -65.68 37.83
C CYS A 953 11.36 -64.86 37.63
N GLY A 954 11.46 -63.53 37.48
CA GLY A 954 10.30 -62.64 37.32
C GLY A 954 9.81 -62.46 35.88
N ILE A 955 10.50 -63.00 34.87
CA ILE A 955 10.08 -62.91 33.46
C ILE A 955 9.09 -64.04 33.15
N GLU A 956 7.87 -63.66 32.78
CA GLU A 956 6.76 -64.57 32.43
C GLU A 956 6.84 -65.05 30.96
N ALA A 957 6.06 -66.08 30.62
CA ALA A 957 6.15 -66.76 29.32
C ALA A 957 5.84 -65.83 28.12
N GLU A 958 4.94 -64.86 28.32
CA GLU A 958 4.54 -63.87 27.31
C GLU A 958 5.71 -62.99 26.85
N ALA A 959 6.64 -62.66 27.74
CA ALA A 959 7.83 -61.89 27.38
C ALA A 959 8.78 -62.70 26.49
N VAL A 960 8.86 -64.03 26.69
CA VAL A 960 9.65 -64.94 25.85
C VAL A 960 9.05 -65.04 24.44
N GLU A 961 7.72 -65.02 24.31
CA GLU A 961 7.04 -64.96 23.02
C GLU A 961 7.43 -63.71 22.22
N VAL A 962 7.49 -62.54 22.87
CA VAL A 962 7.88 -61.28 22.23
C VAL A 962 9.33 -61.32 21.73
N PHE A 963 10.24 -61.99 22.44
CA PHE A 963 11.60 -62.22 21.96
C PHE A 963 11.63 -63.12 20.73
N LEU A 964 10.91 -64.25 20.74
CA LEU A 964 10.85 -65.18 19.60
C LEU A 964 10.20 -64.57 18.36
N LEU A 965 9.19 -63.71 18.52
CA LEU A 965 8.51 -63.03 17.41
C LEU A 965 9.36 -61.93 16.75
N ASN A 966 10.14 -61.19 17.54
CA ASN A 966 10.86 -60.01 17.06
C ASN A 966 12.33 -60.27 16.70
N CYS A 967 12.93 -61.37 17.18
CA CYS A 967 14.34 -61.71 16.95
C CYS A 967 14.52 -62.79 15.88
N ARG A 968 14.67 -62.40 14.61
CA ARG A 968 14.68 -63.32 13.45
C ARG A 968 15.94 -64.18 13.30
N GLN A 969 17.05 -63.85 13.96
CA GLN A 969 18.32 -64.58 13.85
C GLN A 969 18.67 -65.38 15.12
N LEU A 970 17.70 -65.57 16.01
CA LEU A 970 17.89 -66.23 17.30
C LEU A 970 18.16 -67.73 17.09
N ARG A 971 19.40 -68.16 17.36
CA ARG A 971 19.87 -69.55 17.23
C ARG A 971 19.74 -70.32 18.54
N GLN A 972 19.82 -69.65 19.68
CA GLN A 972 19.80 -70.30 20.99
C GLN A 972 19.08 -69.44 22.02
N VAL A 973 18.04 -69.98 22.65
CA VAL A 973 17.38 -69.36 23.81
C VAL A 973 17.43 -70.30 24.99
N GLN A 974 18.01 -69.87 26.11
CA GLN A 974 18.01 -70.63 27.35
C GLN A 974 17.02 -69.99 28.31
N VAL A 975 15.93 -70.71 28.63
CA VAL A 975 14.89 -70.32 29.59
C VAL A 975 14.52 -71.52 30.46
N LYS A 976 14.00 -71.27 31.67
CA LYS A 976 13.35 -72.34 32.46
C LYS A 976 12.12 -72.88 31.72
N GLU A 977 11.90 -74.18 31.80
CA GLU A 977 10.74 -74.85 31.17
C GLU A 977 9.40 -74.21 31.55
N SER A 978 9.27 -73.73 32.79
CA SER A 978 8.08 -73.03 33.29
C SER A 978 7.75 -71.71 32.56
N LYS A 979 8.66 -71.21 31.71
CA LYS A 979 8.50 -69.95 30.95
C LYS A 979 8.21 -70.19 29.45
N LEU A 980 8.01 -71.45 29.04
CA LEU A 980 7.69 -71.80 27.66
C LEU A 980 6.20 -72.08 27.51
N SER A 981 5.46 -71.09 26.97
CA SER A 981 4.07 -71.27 26.54
C SER A 981 3.98 -72.15 25.29
N ASP A 982 2.79 -72.68 25.00
CA ASP A 982 2.55 -73.45 23.77
C ASP A 982 2.80 -72.61 22.50
N VAL A 983 2.53 -71.31 22.57
CA VAL A 983 2.82 -70.34 21.52
C VAL A 983 4.33 -70.21 21.32
N ALA A 984 5.10 -70.01 22.39
CA ALA A 984 6.56 -69.95 22.34
C ALA A 984 7.18 -71.25 21.78
N ARG A 985 6.65 -72.42 22.16
CA ARG A 985 7.09 -73.72 21.60
C ARG A 985 6.80 -73.81 20.10
N SER A 986 5.63 -73.36 19.65
CA SER A 986 5.26 -73.30 18.24
C SER A 986 6.19 -72.42 17.41
N TRP A 987 6.65 -71.28 17.97
CA TRP A 987 7.59 -70.40 17.28
C TRP A 987 9.01 -70.96 17.29
N ALA A 988 9.44 -71.61 18.38
CA ALA A 988 10.76 -72.24 18.47
C ALA A 988 10.90 -73.52 17.61
N SER A 989 9.79 -74.16 17.22
CA SER A 989 9.78 -75.32 16.32
C SER A 989 9.79 -74.97 14.82
N LYS A 990 9.63 -73.69 14.48
CA LYS A 990 9.71 -73.16 13.11
C LYS A 990 11.08 -72.57 12.87
#